data_AF-A0A7K5K8H3-F1
#
_entry.id   AF-A0A7K5K8H3-F1
#
_cell.length_a   1.000
_cell.length_b   1.000
_cell.length_c   1.000
_cell.angle_alpha   90.00
_cell.angle_beta   90.00
_cell.angle_gamma   90.00
#
_symmetry.space_group_name_H-M   'P 1'
#
loop_
_entity.id
_entity.type
_entity.pdbx_description
1 polymer ?
#
loop_
_entity_poly.entity_id
_entity_poly.type
_entity_poly.pdbx_seq_one_letter_code
_entity_poly.pdbx_strand_id
1 'polypeptide(L)'
;ARFTSCFSFPTGSLLLAVHFYSLPRAVPLIPSTALGVLLLLLSAFLAYAGIRRSPRNASLLLPLCLTISAFWCGYGVTFILAGQGVLGNAGDLRDAVVPGLATFTLALFLVAVVGLLCREPVLALISGATCLASAHDLATRHSRALGSSAVACNYLIVCLVGGYFALGRILYFLTRGKVALPGTDLAKKKGREQTQAAGGSTNPFAATGLILNMLSAGVFGCRLLGITNKLFMGQVPWLWAAGTYQIGICILSYRAMDVLMATSFGFTSILKFAGGYCLLYPVWQPEEPSFPTLFLVVFSILFAVLALFLSLRSPLDGLYLLVYVASCLALACHPRGFFASGPQGMAVAVFVASALVALIHLYNVRAGAKIPPGKRNGAVKALLARSSFLKLREGPDLHAPYLGYSKYANAEALAFACSVLASSALTASGDPQAPLATVVIPWVVVAGGILKLLGGSVAFARGKTLESSAFILYSVMWIIWGLARYGGLYGTARSFHSAVGIAAFMLFNGFIVFCTLFLNITWFFYSLTFMLVALSFFLDAIHALPTGYDMAATLSFGLVSFYCFLSALSNGIFEGPCLPMGGPIVQLSGVRGGTSKCLHLPARKASSVKRIADILRSGGTCGIPTDTVYVLVAACNRPDAVEKAHRSKRQAQDRPMSLWISSLKQLEPAKHLFTPLLWDFMEAAWPSPISLVVPRGEWVDFLGMKDSAKYVGTPQSVAIRIPDCSVTTHLIDLVGPIVVTSANPTGEADTTHHNQVYAKLGDKVDAVLCDGPSPENIASTVVDCTKIDSGNIGFFRVGLVPKSQVKFTWILLLFPFSTK
;
A
#
# COMPACT_ATOMS: atom_id res chain seq x y z
N ALA A 1 -10.99 -8.72 -12.73
CA ALA A 1 -11.37 -8.15 -11.41
C ALA A 1 -12.86 -8.36 -11.11
N ARG A 2 -13.80 -7.64 -11.75
CA ARG A 2 -15.26 -7.79 -11.53
C ARG A 2 -15.83 -9.16 -11.96
N PHE A 3 -15.28 -9.78 -13.00
CA PHE A 3 -15.62 -11.14 -13.42
C PHE A 3 -15.03 -12.19 -12.45
N THR A 4 -13.75 -12.09 -12.12
CA THR A 4 -13.05 -12.99 -11.19
C THR A 4 -13.75 -13.11 -9.83
N SER A 5 -14.15 -12.01 -9.17
CA SER A 5 -14.88 -12.12 -7.88
C SER A 5 -16.24 -12.79 -8.03
N CYS A 6 -16.97 -12.52 -9.12
CA CYS A 6 -18.29 -13.10 -9.38
C CYS A 6 -18.26 -14.60 -9.69
N PHE A 7 -17.12 -15.13 -10.13
CA PHE A 7 -16.93 -16.56 -10.36
C PHE A 7 -16.28 -17.26 -9.16
N SER A 8 -15.26 -16.68 -8.56
CA SER A 8 -14.55 -17.30 -7.43
C SER A 8 -15.45 -17.55 -6.22
N PHE A 9 -16.39 -16.64 -5.92
CA PHE A 9 -17.36 -16.83 -4.83
C PHE A 9 -18.25 -18.08 -5.03
N PRO A 10 -19.04 -18.19 -6.11
CA PRO A 10 -19.82 -19.39 -6.39
C PRO A 10 -18.99 -20.67 -6.47
N THR A 11 -17.84 -20.65 -7.14
CA THR A 11 -17.06 -21.87 -7.35
C THR A 11 -16.50 -22.43 -6.03
N GLY A 12 -15.98 -21.58 -5.14
CA GLY A 12 -15.50 -22.03 -3.84
C GLY A 12 -16.61 -22.50 -2.92
N SER A 13 -17.75 -21.81 -2.92
CA SER A 13 -18.94 -22.24 -2.18
C SER A 13 -19.51 -23.55 -2.73
N LEU A 14 -19.46 -23.79 -4.04
CA LEU A 14 -19.95 -25.04 -4.65
C LEU A 14 -19.08 -26.23 -4.23
N LEU A 15 -17.76 -26.07 -4.23
CA LEU A 15 -16.84 -27.11 -3.74
C LEU A 15 -17.14 -27.50 -2.30
N LEU A 16 -17.35 -26.50 -1.43
CA LEU A 16 -17.72 -26.74 -0.04
C LEU A 16 -19.12 -27.37 0.08
N ALA A 17 -20.10 -26.93 -0.70
CA ALA A 17 -21.44 -27.51 -0.71
C ALA A 17 -21.41 -29.00 -1.08
N VAL A 18 -20.68 -29.36 -2.15
CA VAL A 18 -20.51 -30.77 -2.59
C VAL A 18 -19.82 -31.59 -1.50
N HIS A 19 -18.77 -31.05 -0.88
CA HIS A 19 -18.07 -31.71 0.22
C HIS A 19 -19.02 -32.06 1.37
N PHE A 20 -19.78 -31.09 1.87
CA PHE A 20 -20.69 -31.28 3.00
C PHE A 20 -21.95 -32.09 2.65
N TYR A 21 -22.40 -32.09 1.40
CA TYR A 21 -23.50 -32.95 0.94
C TYR A 21 -23.11 -34.44 0.90
N SER A 22 -21.83 -34.73 0.67
CA SER A 22 -21.31 -36.10 0.49
C SER A 22 -20.92 -36.84 1.78
N LEU A 23 -21.14 -36.25 2.96
CA LEU A 23 -20.47 -36.66 4.20
C LEU A 23 -20.78 -38.07 4.77
N PRO A 24 -21.85 -38.82 4.40
CA PRO A 24 -22.01 -40.20 4.87
C PRO A 24 -21.45 -41.26 3.89
N ARG A 25 -20.42 -40.95 3.08
CA ARG A 25 -19.77 -41.95 2.19
C ARG A 25 -18.43 -42.43 2.74
N ALA A 26 -18.14 -43.72 2.55
CA ALA A 26 -16.86 -44.35 2.93
C ALA A 26 -15.64 -43.72 2.23
N VAL A 27 -15.84 -43.11 1.05
CA VAL A 27 -14.84 -42.34 0.32
C VAL A 27 -15.43 -40.96 0.00
N PRO A 28 -14.78 -39.85 0.39
CA PRO A 28 -15.27 -38.52 0.07
C PRO A 28 -15.21 -38.29 -1.45
N LEU A 29 -16.23 -37.62 -2.01
CA LEU A 29 -16.33 -37.33 -3.44
C LEU A 29 -15.15 -36.52 -3.97
N ILE A 30 -14.59 -35.66 -3.12
CA ILE A 30 -13.38 -34.88 -3.37
C ILE A 30 -12.40 -35.23 -2.26
N PRO A 31 -11.22 -35.78 -2.57
CA PRO A 31 -10.17 -36.02 -1.58
C PRO A 31 -9.84 -34.74 -0.80
N SER A 32 -9.61 -34.83 0.51
CA SER A 32 -9.33 -33.66 1.37
C SER A 32 -8.13 -32.84 0.88
N THR A 33 -7.10 -33.51 0.36
CA THR A 33 -5.93 -32.85 -0.26
C THR A 33 -6.33 -32.03 -1.49
N ALA A 34 -7.09 -32.62 -2.42
CA ALA A 34 -7.57 -31.96 -3.62
C ALA A 34 -8.50 -30.77 -3.30
N LEU A 35 -9.42 -30.95 -2.34
CA LEU A 35 -10.29 -29.87 -1.86
C LEU A 35 -9.46 -28.71 -1.31
N GLY A 36 -8.46 -29.01 -0.47
CA GLY A 36 -7.59 -28.00 0.13
C GLY A 36 -6.77 -27.20 -0.91
N VAL A 37 -6.21 -27.89 -1.91
CA VAL A 37 -5.46 -27.22 -3.01
C VAL A 37 -6.37 -26.31 -3.84
N LEU A 38 -7.58 -26.78 -4.19
CA LEU A 38 -8.54 -25.98 -4.94
C LEU A 38 -8.99 -24.74 -4.17
N LEU A 39 -9.23 -24.86 -2.86
CA LEU A 39 -9.56 -23.72 -2.00
C LEU A 39 -8.42 -22.71 -1.92
N LEU A 40 -7.16 -23.16 -1.89
CA LEU A 40 -6.00 -22.27 -1.92
C LEU A 40 -5.91 -21.47 -3.21
N LEU A 41 -6.08 -22.11 -4.37
CA LEU A 41 -6.08 -21.43 -5.66
C LEU A 41 -7.21 -20.39 -5.74
N LEU A 42 -8.42 -20.76 -5.31
CA LEU A 42 -9.57 -19.84 -5.28
C LEU A 42 -9.37 -18.70 -4.29
N SER A 43 -8.72 -18.94 -3.15
CA SER A 43 -8.33 -17.87 -2.22
C SER A 43 -7.41 -16.86 -2.90
N ALA A 44 -6.36 -17.30 -3.59
CA ALA A 44 -5.43 -16.39 -4.29
C ALA A 44 -6.15 -15.54 -5.35
N PHE A 45 -7.07 -16.14 -6.13
CA PHE A 45 -7.88 -15.39 -7.10
C PHE A 45 -8.81 -14.36 -6.44
N LEU A 46 -9.39 -14.71 -5.29
CA LEU A 46 -10.29 -13.82 -4.56
C LEU A 46 -9.54 -12.65 -3.91
N ALA A 47 -8.37 -12.90 -3.31
CA ALA A 47 -7.46 -11.86 -2.83
C ALA A 47 -7.07 -10.90 -3.96
N TYR A 48 -6.65 -11.44 -5.11
CA TYR A 48 -6.30 -10.64 -6.28
C TYR A 48 -7.47 -9.78 -6.77
N ALA A 49 -8.68 -10.34 -6.80
CA ALA A 49 -9.88 -9.63 -7.20
C ALA A 49 -10.22 -8.47 -6.23
N GLY A 50 -10.03 -8.68 -4.92
CA GLY A 50 -10.14 -7.66 -3.89
C GLY A 50 -9.15 -6.52 -4.11
N ILE A 51 -7.85 -6.84 -4.24
CA ILE A 51 -6.75 -5.87 -4.37
C ILE A 51 -6.85 -5.02 -5.65
N ARG A 52 -7.26 -5.63 -6.78
CA ARG A 52 -7.40 -4.92 -8.06
C ARG A 52 -8.59 -3.94 -8.10
N ARG A 53 -9.51 -3.98 -7.14
CA ARG A 53 -10.62 -3.02 -7.10
C ARG A 53 -10.03 -1.66 -6.73
N SER A 54 -10.30 -0.63 -7.54
CA SER A 54 -9.76 0.71 -7.30
C SER A 54 -10.21 1.21 -5.92
N PRO A 55 -9.28 1.73 -5.08
CA PRO A 55 -9.61 2.30 -3.77
C PRO A 55 -10.51 3.54 -3.86
N ARG A 56 -10.79 4.06 -5.07
CA ARG A 56 -11.69 5.20 -5.30
C ARG A 56 -13.14 4.95 -4.87
N ASN A 57 -13.60 3.70 -4.78
CA ASN A 57 -14.95 3.36 -4.31
C ASN A 57 -14.87 2.47 -3.06
N ALA A 58 -14.81 3.10 -1.88
CA ALA A 58 -14.87 2.46 -0.56
C ALA A 58 -16.13 1.58 -0.46
N SER A 59 -15.97 0.27 -0.65
CA SER A 59 -17.08 -0.69 -0.77
C SER A 59 -16.84 -1.87 0.15
N LEU A 60 -17.90 -2.35 0.82
CA LEU A 60 -17.83 -3.48 1.77
C LEU A 60 -17.43 -4.80 1.10
N LEU A 61 -17.50 -4.89 -0.23
CA LEU A 61 -17.00 -6.04 -0.99
C LEU A 61 -15.50 -6.27 -0.78
N LEU A 62 -14.70 -5.20 -0.64
CA LEU A 62 -13.25 -5.35 -0.46
C LEU A 62 -12.92 -6.12 0.83
N PRO A 63 -13.41 -5.70 2.02
CA PRO A 63 -13.17 -6.45 3.23
C PRO A 63 -13.83 -7.83 3.19
N LEU A 64 -14.99 -8.00 2.55
CA LEU A 64 -15.61 -9.31 2.36
C LEU A 64 -14.72 -10.28 1.55
N CYS A 65 -14.23 -9.85 0.39
CA CYS A 65 -13.35 -10.66 -0.46
C CYS A 65 -12.10 -11.10 0.30
N LEU A 66 -11.41 -10.15 0.97
CA LEU A 66 -10.19 -10.48 1.71
C LEU A 66 -10.47 -11.39 2.92
N THR A 67 -11.60 -11.23 3.60
CA THR A 67 -12.01 -12.07 4.73
C THR A 67 -12.28 -13.51 4.28
N ILE A 68 -13.08 -13.71 3.23
CA ILE A 68 -13.38 -15.05 2.70
C ILE A 68 -12.12 -15.70 2.11
N SER A 69 -11.26 -14.88 1.50
CA SER A 69 -9.96 -15.33 0.99
C SER A 69 -9.06 -15.86 2.11
N ALA A 70 -8.93 -15.13 3.22
CA ALA A 70 -8.17 -15.59 4.39
C ALA A 70 -8.80 -16.84 5.02
N PHE A 71 -10.13 -16.92 5.07
CA PHE A 71 -10.87 -18.09 5.53
C PHE A 71 -10.53 -19.34 4.71
N TRP A 72 -10.67 -19.27 3.38
CA TRP A 72 -10.37 -20.41 2.50
C TRP A 72 -8.89 -20.79 2.49
N CYS A 73 -7.99 -19.82 2.68
CA CYS A 73 -6.56 -20.10 2.80
C CYS A 73 -6.27 -20.99 4.03
N GLY A 74 -6.69 -20.56 5.22
CA GLY A 74 -6.46 -21.33 6.45
C GLY A 74 -7.19 -22.67 6.46
N TYR A 75 -8.44 -22.69 5.99
CA TYR A 75 -9.26 -23.90 5.88
C TYR A 75 -8.67 -24.91 4.87
N GLY A 76 -8.19 -24.41 3.73
CA GLY A 76 -7.59 -25.22 2.66
C GLY A 76 -6.29 -25.90 3.10
N VAL A 77 -5.37 -25.16 3.74
CA VAL A 77 -4.14 -25.76 4.29
C VAL A 77 -4.47 -26.81 5.36
N THR A 78 -5.47 -26.56 6.21
CA THR A 78 -5.87 -27.52 7.25
C THR A 78 -6.38 -28.83 6.64
N PHE A 79 -7.12 -28.79 5.54
CA PHE A 79 -7.53 -29.99 4.81
C PHE A 79 -6.39 -30.71 4.10
N ILE A 80 -5.38 -29.99 3.63
CA ILE A 80 -4.15 -30.61 3.11
C ILE A 80 -3.46 -31.39 4.22
N LEU A 81 -3.28 -30.79 5.41
CA LEU A 81 -2.68 -31.47 6.56
C LEU A 81 -3.49 -32.71 6.97
N ALA A 82 -4.82 -32.60 7.00
CA ALA A 82 -5.70 -33.73 7.28
C ALA A 82 -5.55 -34.86 6.25
N GLY A 83 -5.56 -34.51 4.96
CA GLY A 83 -5.45 -35.47 3.87
C GLY A 83 -4.07 -36.12 3.73
N GLN A 84 -3.02 -35.50 4.25
CA GLN A 84 -1.67 -36.06 4.33
C GLN A 84 -1.43 -36.86 5.62
N GLY A 85 -2.45 -37.04 6.47
CA GLY A 85 -2.34 -37.82 7.71
C GLY A 85 -1.59 -37.11 8.85
N VAL A 86 -1.27 -35.81 8.71
CA VAL A 86 -0.61 -35.02 9.78
C VAL A 86 -1.55 -34.83 10.98
N LEU A 87 -2.86 -34.77 10.74
CA LEU A 87 -3.91 -34.66 11.76
C LEU A 87 -4.56 -36.03 12.04
N GLY A 88 -3.75 -37.00 12.48
CA GLY A 88 -4.16 -38.41 12.57
C GLY A 88 -5.00 -38.79 13.78
N ASN A 89 -4.95 -38.06 14.91
CA ASN A 89 -5.66 -38.48 16.12
C ASN A 89 -7.14 -38.10 16.11
N ALA A 90 -7.93 -38.87 16.85
CA ALA A 90 -9.35 -38.58 17.06
C ALA A 90 -9.53 -37.18 17.69
N GLY A 91 -10.18 -36.28 16.96
CA GLY A 91 -10.45 -34.90 17.41
C GLY A 91 -9.42 -33.85 16.97
N ASP A 92 -8.27 -34.23 16.39
CA ASP A 92 -7.26 -33.26 15.94
C ASP A 92 -7.80 -32.34 14.84
N LEU A 93 -8.52 -32.89 13.88
CA LEU A 93 -9.16 -32.09 12.83
C LEU A 93 -10.21 -31.11 13.38
N ARG A 94 -10.89 -31.46 14.48
CA ARG A 94 -11.83 -30.54 15.15
C ARG A 94 -11.06 -29.40 15.78
N ASP A 95 -10.10 -29.71 16.64
CA ASP A 95 -9.36 -28.72 17.42
C ASP A 95 -8.48 -27.81 16.54
N ALA A 96 -8.07 -28.28 15.35
CA ALA A 96 -7.39 -27.49 14.33
C ALA A 96 -8.31 -26.45 13.68
N VAL A 97 -9.57 -26.81 13.37
CA VAL A 97 -10.47 -26.00 12.55
C VAL A 97 -11.31 -25.01 13.38
N VAL A 98 -11.70 -25.41 14.60
CA VAL A 98 -12.65 -24.67 15.45
C VAL A 98 -12.28 -23.20 15.68
N PRO A 99 -11.04 -22.81 16.03
CA PRO A 99 -10.72 -21.40 16.28
C PRO A 99 -10.91 -20.50 15.05
N GLY A 100 -10.58 -21.02 13.86
CA GLY A 100 -10.82 -20.34 12.60
C GLY A 100 -12.31 -20.16 12.32
N LEU A 101 -13.10 -21.24 12.42
CA LEU A 101 -14.55 -21.18 12.22
C LEU A 101 -15.24 -20.19 13.17
N ALA A 102 -14.89 -20.23 14.47
CA ALA A 102 -15.47 -19.32 15.46
C ALA A 102 -15.18 -17.85 15.11
N THR A 103 -13.93 -17.54 14.76
CA THR A 103 -13.53 -16.20 14.33
C THR A 103 -14.28 -15.75 13.07
N PHE A 104 -14.26 -16.55 12.01
CA PHE A 104 -14.84 -16.16 10.74
C PHE A 104 -16.37 -16.08 10.78
N THR A 105 -17.01 -16.88 11.64
CA THR A 105 -18.44 -16.74 11.93
C THR A 105 -18.74 -15.33 12.46
N LEU A 106 -18.01 -14.88 13.49
CA LEU A 106 -18.19 -13.52 14.01
C LEU A 106 -17.82 -12.44 12.97
N ALA A 107 -16.71 -12.60 12.26
CA ALA A 107 -16.28 -11.62 11.25
C ALA A 107 -17.32 -11.43 10.14
N LEU A 108 -17.84 -12.55 9.61
CA LEU A 108 -18.86 -12.53 8.56
C LEU A 108 -20.20 -12.04 9.07
N PHE A 109 -20.55 -12.30 10.34
CA PHE A 109 -21.70 -11.71 11.00
C PHE A 109 -21.59 -10.18 11.05
N LEU A 110 -20.45 -9.63 11.49
CA LEU A 110 -20.23 -8.18 11.51
C LEU A 110 -20.35 -7.57 10.10
N VAL A 111 -19.77 -8.21 9.08
CA VAL A 111 -19.92 -7.76 7.69
C VAL A 111 -21.37 -7.84 7.21
N ALA A 112 -22.12 -8.87 7.62
CA ALA A 112 -23.54 -9.03 7.27
C ALA A 112 -24.42 -7.94 7.88
N VAL A 113 -24.25 -7.68 9.18
CA VAL A 113 -24.98 -6.64 9.92
C VAL A 113 -24.67 -5.26 9.31
N VAL A 114 -23.40 -4.94 9.08
CA VAL A 114 -23.02 -3.67 8.46
C VAL A 114 -23.55 -3.57 7.02
N GLY A 115 -23.51 -4.66 6.25
CA GLY A 115 -24.09 -4.73 4.91
C GLY A 115 -25.59 -4.41 4.91
N LEU A 116 -26.33 -4.94 5.89
CA LEU A 116 -27.75 -4.66 6.08
C LEU A 116 -27.98 -3.18 6.42
N LEU A 117 -27.24 -2.64 7.40
CA LEU A 117 -27.32 -1.24 7.84
C LEU A 117 -26.95 -0.26 6.73
N CYS A 118 -25.98 -0.59 5.89
CA CYS A 118 -25.51 0.22 4.76
C CYS A 118 -26.34 0.02 3.48
N ARG A 119 -27.45 -0.71 3.56
CA ARG A 119 -28.35 -1.02 2.43
C ARG A 119 -27.64 -1.70 1.24
N GLU A 120 -26.77 -2.66 1.54
CA GLU A 120 -26.13 -3.55 0.57
C GLU A 120 -26.63 -5.01 0.74
N PRO A 121 -27.88 -5.32 0.35
CA PRO A 121 -28.53 -6.59 0.70
C PRO A 121 -27.82 -7.82 0.11
N VAL A 122 -27.20 -7.67 -1.06
CA VAL A 122 -26.47 -8.77 -1.73
C VAL A 122 -25.26 -9.19 -0.93
N LEU A 123 -24.49 -8.20 -0.45
CA LEU A 123 -23.28 -8.46 0.31
C LEU A 123 -23.63 -8.98 1.70
N ALA A 124 -24.68 -8.44 2.31
CA ALA A 124 -25.25 -8.95 3.56
C ALA A 124 -25.73 -10.41 3.43
N LEU A 125 -26.37 -10.78 2.32
CA LEU A 125 -26.84 -12.14 2.07
C LEU A 125 -25.68 -13.11 1.87
N ILE A 126 -24.66 -12.73 1.09
CA ILE A 126 -23.46 -13.57 0.87
C ILE A 126 -22.71 -13.78 2.20
N SER A 127 -22.43 -12.72 2.94
CA SER A 127 -21.72 -12.83 4.22
C SER A 127 -22.57 -13.53 5.28
N GLY A 128 -23.89 -13.29 5.30
CA GLY A 128 -24.83 -13.95 6.21
C GLY A 128 -24.96 -15.44 5.96
N ALA A 129 -25.13 -15.86 4.71
CA ALA A 129 -25.16 -17.29 4.35
C ALA A 129 -23.82 -17.98 4.64
N THR A 130 -22.69 -17.32 4.35
CA THR A 130 -21.35 -17.87 4.69
C THR A 130 -21.15 -17.96 6.20
N CYS A 131 -21.63 -16.97 6.97
CA CYS A 131 -21.63 -16.97 8.43
C CYS A 131 -22.47 -18.12 9.00
N LEU A 132 -23.67 -18.35 8.46
CA LEU A 132 -24.51 -19.47 8.87
C LEU A 132 -23.87 -20.80 8.51
N ALA A 133 -23.22 -20.93 7.35
CA ALA A 133 -22.47 -22.13 6.97
C ALA A 133 -21.36 -22.43 7.99
N SER A 134 -20.55 -21.43 8.36
CA SER A 134 -19.47 -21.61 9.34
C SER A 134 -19.98 -21.91 10.76
N ALA A 135 -21.10 -21.30 11.16
CA ALA A 135 -21.77 -21.59 12.43
C ALA A 135 -22.29 -23.03 12.49
N HIS A 136 -22.92 -23.51 11.41
CA HIS A 136 -23.40 -24.89 11.33
C HIS A 136 -22.24 -25.89 11.28
N ASP A 137 -21.16 -25.63 10.53
CA ASP A 137 -19.97 -26.49 10.52
C ASP A 137 -19.42 -26.59 11.96
N LEU A 138 -19.25 -25.47 12.65
CA LEU A 138 -18.84 -25.44 14.05
C LEU A 138 -19.78 -26.27 14.97
N ALA A 139 -21.09 -26.18 14.78
CA ALA A 139 -22.07 -26.95 15.55
C ALA A 139 -22.01 -28.46 15.25
N THR A 140 -21.87 -28.87 13.98
CA THR A 140 -21.77 -30.29 13.59
C THR A 140 -20.54 -30.98 14.19
N ARG A 141 -19.46 -30.22 14.47
CA ARG A 141 -18.27 -30.74 15.12
C ARG A 141 -18.43 -30.97 16.63
N HIS A 142 -19.44 -30.37 17.26
CA HIS A 142 -19.79 -30.58 18.67
C HIS A 142 -20.92 -31.61 18.83
N SER A 143 -21.91 -31.59 17.94
CA SER A 143 -23.01 -32.55 17.93
C SER A 143 -23.19 -33.15 16.54
N ARG A 144 -22.92 -34.46 16.42
CA ARG A 144 -23.13 -35.22 15.17
C ARG A 144 -24.62 -35.37 14.80
N ALA A 145 -25.53 -35.06 15.72
CA ALA A 145 -26.96 -35.07 15.46
C ALA A 145 -27.39 -33.95 14.49
N LEU A 146 -26.62 -32.86 14.40
CA LEU A 146 -26.79 -31.89 13.33
C LEU A 146 -26.13 -32.42 12.05
N GLY A 147 -26.96 -32.75 11.06
CA GLY A 147 -26.48 -33.17 9.74
C GLY A 147 -25.73 -32.07 8.99
N SER A 148 -24.77 -32.45 8.14
CA SER A 148 -23.99 -31.53 7.30
C SER A 148 -24.78 -30.89 6.15
N SER A 149 -26.02 -31.32 5.93
CA SER A 149 -26.92 -30.80 4.90
C SER A 149 -27.21 -29.30 5.07
N ALA A 150 -27.28 -28.81 6.31
CA ALA A 150 -27.46 -27.38 6.60
C ALA A 150 -26.25 -26.54 6.14
N VAL A 151 -25.03 -27.06 6.30
CA VAL A 151 -23.81 -26.39 5.82
C VAL A 151 -23.82 -26.32 4.29
N ALA A 152 -24.17 -27.42 3.63
CA ALA A 152 -24.28 -27.47 2.17
C ALA A 152 -25.37 -26.51 1.64
N CYS A 153 -26.52 -26.44 2.29
CA CYS A 153 -27.62 -25.54 1.91
C CYS A 153 -27.19 -24.06 1.97
N ASN A 154 -26.51 -23.65 3.04
CA ASN A 154 -26.02 -22.28 3.18
C ASN A 154 -25.00 -21.91 2.10
N TYR A 155 -24.07 -22.82 1.77
CA TYR A 155 -23.16 -22.59 0.64
C TYR A 155 -23.87 -22.59 -0.72
N LEU A 156 -24.93 -23.38 -0.89
CA LEU A 156 -25.76 -23.37 -2.09
C LEU A 156 -26.46 -22.02 -2.28
N ILE A 157 -26.94 -21.38 -1.20
CA ILE A 157 -27.48 -20.00 -1.27
C ILE A 157 -26.43 -19.04 -1.83
N VAL A 158 -25.18 -19.11 -1.34
CA VAL A 158 -24.07 -18.28 -1.87
C VAL A 158 -23.82 -18.56 -3.35
N CYS A 159 -23.91 -19.82 -3.78
CA CYS A 159 -23.78 -20.21 -5.19
C CYS A 159 -24.90 -19.64 -6.06
N LEU A 160 -26.15 -19.75 -5.62
CA LEU A 160 -27.33 -19.26 -6.35
C LEU A 160 -27.29 -17.74 -6.47
N VAL A 161 -26.99 -17.03 -5.37
CA VAL A 161 -26.86 -15.58 -5.38
C VAL A 161 -25.70 -15.17 -6.28
N GLY A 162 -24.50 -15.69 -6.06
CA GLY A 162 -23.35 -15.31 -6.88
C GLY A 162 -23.52 -15.68 -8.37
N GLY A 163 -24.16 -16.82 -8.66
CA GLY A 163 -24.53 -17.26 -10.00
C GLY A 163 -25.54 -16.32 -10.68
N TYR A 164 -26.57 -15.87 -9.95
CA TYR A 164 -27.52 -14.87 -10.45
C TYR A 164 -26.84 -13.56 -10.85
N PHE A 165 -25.92 -13.04 -10.01
CA PHE A 165 -25.18 -11.83 -10.31
C PHE A 165 -24.15 -12.02 -11.45
N ALA A 166 -23.53 -13.19 -11.56
CA ALA A 166 -22.64 -13.53 -12.66
C ALA A 166 -23.41 -13.61 -13.98
N LEU A 167 -24.54 -14.33 -14.01
CA LEU A 167 -25.42 -14.46 -15.16
C LEU A 167 -25.98 -13.10 -15.61
N GLY A 168 -26.44 -12.27 -14.66
CA GLY A 168 -26.92 -10.93 -14.97
C GLY A 168 -25.87 -10.04 -15.63
N ARG A 169 -24.60 -10.18 -15.25
CA ARG A 169 -23.48 -9.48 -15.89
C ARG A 169 -23.16 -10.01 -17.27
N ILE A 170 -23.17 -11.33 -17.44
CA ILE A 170 -22.93 -11.97 -18.74
C ILE A 170 -24.04 -11.56 -19.70
N LEU A 171 -25.31 -11.65 -19.29
CA LEU A 171 -26.46 -11.20 -20.07
C LEU A 171 -26.37 -9.70 -20.40
N TYR A 172 -26.07 -8.85 -19.43
CA TYR A 172 -25.89 -7.42 -19.67
C TYR A 172 -24.78 -7.13 -20.69
N PHE A 173 -23.66 -7.86 -20.62
CA PHE A 173 -22.54 -7.72 -21.56
C PHE A 173 -22.91 -8.21 -22.97
N LEU A 174 -23.47 -9.43 -23.07
CA LEU A 174 -23.87 -10.04 -24.34
C LEU A 174 -24.97 -9.24 -25.04
N THR A 175 -25.91 -8.69 -24.27
CA THR A 175 -27.01 -7.88 -24.80
C THR A 175 -26.66 -6.41 -24.98
N ARG A 176 -25.39 -6.03 -24.78
CA ARG A 176 -24.89 -4.64 -24.85
C ARG A 176 -25.74 -3.66 -24.02
N GLY A 177 -26.19 -4.11 -22.84
CA GLY A 177 -26.95 -3.30 -21.89
C GLY A 177 -28.47 -3.28 -22.07
N LYS A 178 -29.02 -4.04 -23.03
CA LYS A 178 -30.48 -4.13 -23.23
C LYS A 178 -31.19 -4.95 -22.15
N VAL A 179 -30.52 -5.95 -21.58
CA VAL A 179 -31.08 -6.80 -20.52
C VAL A 179 -30.30 -6.57 -19.24
N ALA A 180 -30.96 -6.03 -18.23
CA ALA A 180 -30.43 -5.92 -16.87
C ALA A 180 -31.33 -6.75 -15.94
N LEU A 181 -30.76 -7.80 -15.33
CA LEU A 181 -31.49 -8.57 -14.33
C LEU A 181 -31.85 -7.67 -13.12
N PRO A 182 -33.07 -7.79 -12.56
CA PRO A 182 -33.50 -7.04 -11.38
C PRO A 182 -32.48 -7.12 -10.23
N GLY A 183 -32.22 -6.01 -9.54
CA GLY A 183 -31.33 -6.00 -8.37
C GLY A 183 -29.82 -6.16 -8.67
N THR A 184 -29.40 -6.26 -9.94
CA THR A 184 -27.96 -6.36 -10.30
C THR A 184 -27.22 -5.02 -10.36
N ASP A 185 -27.94 -3.89 -10.18
CA ASP A 185 -27.41 -2.50 -10.20
C ASP A 185 -26.53 -2.16 -11.44
N LEU A 186 -26.71 -2.89 -12.56
CA LEU A 186 -25.92 -2.68 -13.78
C LEU A 186 -26.39 -1.48 -14.62
N ALA A 187 -27.66 -1.08 -14.51
CA ALA A 187 -28.27 0.00 -15.29
C ALA A 187 -28.21 1.39 -14.61
N LYS A 188 -28.03 1.48 -13.29
CA LYS A 188 -28.00 2.75 -12.54
C LYS A 188 -26.60 3.37 -12.53
N LYS A 189 -26.18 3.97 -13.66
CA LYS A 189 -24.91 4.70 -13.73
C LYS A 189 -25.02 6.03 -14.47
N LYS A 190 -25.96 6.89 -14.06
CA LYS A 190 -26.01 8.29 -14.55
C LYS A 190 -26.23 9.40 -13.51
N GLY A 191 -26.44 9.10 -12.22
CA GLY A 191 -26.87 10.14 -11.26
C GLY A 191 -26.28 10.11 -9.85
N ARG A 192 -25.17 9.42 -9.58
CA ARG A 192 -24.63 9.30 -8.21
C ARG A 192 -23.12 9.53 -8.04
N GLU A 193 -22.43 10.00 -9.08
CA GLU A 193 -20.95 10.17 -9.03
C GLU A 193 -20.49 11.58 -8.60
N GLN A 194 -21.38 12.49 -8.18
CA GLN A 194 -21.01 13.90 -7.91
C GLN A 194 -21.12 14.40 -6.47
N THR A 195 -21.27 13.53 -5.46
CA THR A 195 -21.34 14.02 -4.07
C THR A 195 -20.58 13.10 -3.12
N GLN A 196 -19.25 13.18 -3.14
CA GLN A 196 -18.38 12.87 -1.99
C GLN A 196 -16.91 13.20 -2.32
N ALA A 197 -16.65 14.46 -2.62
CA ALA A 197 -15.31 15.04 -2.64
C ALA A 197 -15.19 16.07 -1.51
N ALA A 198 -15.34 15.62 -0.25
CA ALA A 198 -14.91 16.32 0.95
C ALA A 198 -15.17 15.41 2.17
N GLY A 199 -14.12 14.96 2.87
CA GLY A 199 -14.30 14.32 4.19
C GLY A 199 -13.43 13.09 4.51
N GLY A 200 -12.10 13.25 4.42
CA GLY A 200 -11.09 12.44 5.12
C GLY A 200 -10.93 10.98 4.69
N SER A 201 -9.77 10.65 4.13
CA SER A 201 -9.41 9.29 3.73
C SER A 201 -9.46 8.31 4.92
N THR A 202 -10.44 7.41 4.89
CA THR A 202 -10.48 6.22 5.74
C THR A 202 -9.73 5.11 5.01
N ASN A 203 -8.76 4.49 5.69
CA ASN A 203 -8.01 3.36 5.12
C ASN A 203 -8.98 2.17 4.90
N PRO A 204 -9.31 1.79 3.66
CA PRO A 204 -10.34 0.80 3.39
C PRO A 204 -9.91 -0.62 3.76
N PHE A 205 -8.62 -0.83 4.05
CA PHE A 205 -8.06 -2.13 4.43
C PHE A 205 -8.03 -2.35 5.95
N ALA A 206 -8.32 -1.31 6.74
CA ALA A 206 -8.19 -1.36 8.20
C ALA A 206 -9.09 -2.43 8.85
N ALA A 207 -10.35 -2.51 8.40
CA ALA A 207 -11.31 -3.51 8.87
C ALA A 207 -10.81 -4.95 8.69
N THR A 208 -10.25 -5.27 7.51
CA THR A 208 -9.69 -6.61 7.27
C THR A 208 -8.49 -6.87 8.18
N GLY A 209 -7.62 -5.88 8.40
CA GLY A 209 -6.47 -6.04 9.30
C GLY A 209 -6.89 -6.36 10.74
N LEU A 210 -7.99 -5.77 11.21
CA LEU A 210 -8.57 -6.05 12.52
C LEU A 210 -9.21 -7.45 12.60
N ILE A 211 -9.87 -7.90 11.53
CA ILE A 211 -10.39 -9.28 11.44
C ILE A 211 -9.24 -10.31 11.52
N LEU A 212 -8.09 -10.06 10.90
CA LEU A 212 -6.93 -10.95 11.01
C LEU A 212 -6.29 -10.94 12.41
N ASN A 213 -6.35 -9.80 13.11
CA ASN A 213 -5.98 -9.74 14.52
C ASN A 213 -6.92 -10.61 15.37
N MET A 214 -8.23 -10.56 15.10
CA MET A 214 -9.23 -11.41 15.73
C MET A 214 -8.95 -12.91 15.47
N LEU A 215 -8.57 -13.29 14.25
CA LEU A 215 -8.21 -14.67 13.90
C LEU A 215 -7.04 -15.20 14.72
N SER A 216 -5.97 -14.43 14.83
CA SER A 216 -4.81 -14.84 15.62
C SER A 216 -5.13 -14.95 17.11
N ALA A 217 -5.93 -14.01 17.61
CA ALA A 217 -6.37 -14.00 19.00
C ALA A 217 -7.30 -15.17 19.32
N GLY A 218 -8.17 -15.55 18.38
CA GLY A 218 -9.10 -16.66 18.52
C GLY A 218 -8.39 -18.00 18.73
N VAL A 219 -7.25 -18.24 18.07
CA VAL A 219 -6.45 -19.47 18.25
C VAL A 219 -6.06 -19.68 19.71
N PHE A 220 -5.48 -18.66 20.35
CA PHE A 220 -5.05 -18.74 21.75
C PHE A 220 -6.21 -18.61 22.74
N GLY A 221 -7.19 -17.75 22.45
CA GLY A 221 -8.35 -17.52 23.30
C GLY A 221 -9.27 -18.74 23.41
N CYS A 222 -9.45 -19.50 22.32
CA CYS A 222 -10.26 -20.73 22.33
C CYS A 222 -9.71 -21.79 23.29
N ARG A 223 -8.39 -21.83 23.54
CA ARG A 223 -7.82 -22.76 24.53
C ARG A 223 -8.22 -22.37 25.95
N LEU A 224 -8.08 -21.09 26.29
CA LEU A 224 -8.42 -20.57 27.61
C LEU A 224 -9.91 -20.72 27.92
N LEU A 225 -10.78 -20.48 26.94
CA LEU A 225 -12.23 -20.63 27.08
C LEU A 225 -12.70 -22.09 27.12
N GLY A 226 -11.79 -23.06 27.04
CA GLY A 226 -12.12 -24.49 27.04
C GLY A 226 -12.78 -24.99 25.74
N ILE A 227 -12.79 -24.18 24.67
CA ILE A 227 -13.35 -24.54 23.36
C ILE A 227 -12.44 -25.54 22.63
N THR A 228 -11.13 -25.40 22.79
CA THR A 228 -10.13 -26.34 22.27
C THR A 228 -9.34 -26.98 23.40
N ASN A 229 -9.02 -28.27 23.25
CA ASN A 229 -8.39 -29.03 24.33
C ASN A 229 -6.87 -28.87 24.37
N LYS A 230 -6.25 -28.52 23.24
CA LYS A 230 -4.80 -28.34 23.13
C LYS A 230 -4.42 -27.26 22.11
N LEU A 231 -3.28 -26.62 22.34
CA LEU A 231 -2.58 -25.80 21.36
C LEU A 231 -1.53 -26.68 20.68
N PHE A 232 -1.59 -26.80 19.36
CA PHE A 232 -0.71 -27.71 18.61
C PHE A 232 -0.55 -27.25 17.16
N MET A 233 0.34 -27.94 16.41
CA MET A 233 0.70 -27.60 15.02
C MET A 233 -0.50 -27.48 14.05
N GLY A 234 -1.63 -28.13 14.31
CA GLY A 234 -2.83 -28.05 13.46
C GLY A 234 -3.46 -26.65 13.38
N GLN A 235 -3.12 -25.74 14.30
CA GLN A 235 -3.63 -24.35 14.31
C GLN A 235 -2.69 -23.35 13.62
N VAL A 236 -1.47 -23.78 13.26
CA VAL A 236 -0.49 -22.98 12.53
C VAL A 236 -1.04 -22.39 11.22
N PRO A 237 -1.84 -23.14 10.41
CA PRO A 237 -2.45 -22.61 9.20
C PRO A 237 -3.20 -21.28 9.41
N TRP A 238 -3.93 -21.15 10.52
CA TRP A 238 -4.69 -19.93 10.81
C TRP A 238 -3.78 -18.76 11.16
N LEU A 239 -2.76 -18.99 11.99
CA LEU A 239 -1.81 -17.96 12.40
C LEU A 239 -0.98 -17.45 11.22
N TRP A 240 -0.50 -18.35 10.36
CA TRP A 240 0.32 -17.97 9.20
C TRP A 240 -0.52 -17.42 8.04
N ALA A 241 -1.76 -17.90 7.85
CA ALA A 241 -2.71 -17.23 6.95
C ALA A 241 -2.99 -15.80 7.43
N ALA A 242 -3.20 -15.61 8.74
CA ALA A 242 -3.38 -14.27 9.31
C ALA A 242 -2.12 -13.40 9.09
N GLY A 243 -0.92 -13.92 9.35
CA GLY A 243 0.35 -13.21 9.19
C GLY A 243 0.62 -12.77 7.75
N THR A 244 0.45 -13.68 6.79
CA THR A 244 0.67 -13.40 5.36
C THR A 244 -0.30 -12.35 4.81
N TYR A 245 -1.60 -12.46 5.12
CA TYR A 245 -2.56 -11.43 4.72
C TYR A 245 -2.31 -10.11 5.45
N GLN A 246 -1.82 -10.14 6.69
CA GLN A 246 -1.47 -8.92 7.43
C GLN A 246 -0.34 -8.15 6.76
N ILE A 247 0.70 -8.84 6.24
CA ILE A 247 1.75 -8.21 5.44
C ILE A 247 1.15 -7.56 4.19
N GLY A 248 0.26 -8.25 3.48
CA GLY A 248 -0.45 -7.69 2.34
C GLY A 248 -1.22 -6.41 2.69
N ILE A 249 -1.92 -6.40 3.84
CA ILE A 249 -2.65 -5.23 4.34
C ILE A 249 -1.72 -4.11 4.77
N CYS A 250 -0.56 -4.42 5.36
CA CYS A 250 0.50 -3.45 5.67
C CYS A 250 0.95 -2.71 4.39
N ILE A 251 1.25 -3.44 3.31
CA ILE A 251 1.63 -2.87 2.00
C ILE A 251 0.52 -1.98 1.44
N LEU A 252 -0.72 -2.47 1.46
CA LEU A 252 -1.88 -1.74 0.94
C LEU A 252 -2.20 -0.49 1.78
N SER A 253 -1.91 -0.53 3.07
CA SER A 253 -2.06 0.64 3.97
C SER A 253 -1.00 1.69 3.71
N TYR A 254 0.25 1.31 3.39
CA TYR A 254 1.25 2.25 2.89
C TYR A 254 0.84 2.89 1.57
N ARG A 255 0.20 2.11 0.69
CA ARG A 255 -0.37 2.61 -0.57
C ARG A 255 -1.58 3.55 -0.34
N ALA A 256 -2.31 3.36 0.76
CA ALA A 256 -3.40 4.24 1.19
C ALA A 256 -2.91 5.49 1.93
N MET A 257 -1.59 5.73 1.98
CA MET A 257 -0.96 6.84 2.70
C MET A 257 -1.19 6.84 4.22
N ASP A 258 -1.43 5.67 4.81
CA ASP A 258 -1.67 5.50 6.24
C ASP A 258 -0.48 4.82 6.95
N VAL A 259 0.57 5.61 7.23
CA VAL A 259 1.83 5.11 7.81
C VAL A 259 1.62 4.43 9.17
N LEU A 260 0.77 5.02 10.03
CA LEU A 260 0.57 4.55 11.40
C LEU A 260 -0.13 3.19 11.44
N MET A 261 -1.23 3.04 10.69
CA MET A 261 -1.92 1.75 10.60
C MET A 261 -1.11 0.72 9.82
N ALA A 262 -0.36 1.14 8.79
CA ALA A 262 0.54 0.22 8.08
C ALA A 262 1.61 -0.35 9.02
N THR A 263 2.23 0.49 9.85
CA THR A 263 3.26 0.08 10.81
C THR A 263 2.68 -0.84 11.88
N SER A 264 1.46 -0.55 12.39
CA SER A 264 0.81 -1.41 13.39
C SER A 264 0.49 -2.79 12.82
N PHE A 265 0.01 -2.87 11.58
CA PHE A 265 -0.21 -4.14 10.89
C PHE A 265 1.09 -4.89 10.60
N GLY A 266 2.18 -4.18 10.32
CA GLY A 266 3.52 -4.77 10.27
C GLY A 266 3.85 -5.50 11.59
N PHE A 267 3.74 -4.79 12.71
CA PHE A 267 4.02 -5.33 14.05
C PHE A 267 3.13 -6.53 14.40
N THR A 268 1.81 -6.43 14.19
CA THR A 268 0.92 -7.55 14.48
C THR A 268 1.12 -8.73 13.53
N SER A 269 1.77 -8.58 12.37
CA SER A 269 2.16 -9.73 11.54
C SER A 269 3.30 -10.52 12.17
N ILE A 270 4.27 -9.83 12.80
CA ILE A 270 5.43 -10.47 13.45
C ILE A 270 4.93 -11.37 14.60
N LEU A 271 4.02 -10.88 15.45
CA LEU A 271 3.39 -11.66 16.53
C LEU A 271 2.59 -12.89 16.03
N LYS A 272 2.05 -12.83 14.81
CA LYS A 272 1.31 -13.98 14.23
C LYS A 272 2.26 -15.09 13.79
N PHE A 273 3.36 -14.72 13.11
CA PHE A 273 4.41 -15.68 12.78
C PHE A 273 5.04 -16.24 14.04
N ALA A 274 5.22 -15.42 15.07
CA ALA A 274 5.63 -15.86 16.41
C ALA A 274 4.74 -16.97 16.93
N GLY A 275 3.44 -16.70 17.05
CA GLY A 275 2.48 -17.66 17.57
C GLY A 275 2.51 -18.97 16.78
N GLY A 276 2.53 -18.90 15.44
CA GLY A 276 2.57 -20.11 14.62
C GLY A 276 3.86 -20.90 14.77
N TYR A 277 5.00 -20.21 14.86
CA TYR A 277 6.28 -20.88 15.13
C TYR A 277 6.29 -21.54 16.52
N CYS A 278 5.73 -20.89 17.53
CA CYS A 278 5.59 -21.46 18.88
C CYS A 278 4.77 -22.76 18.89
N LEU A 279 3.77 -22.90 18.01
CA LEU A 279 2.98 -24.13 17.89
C LEU A 279 3.70 -25.24 17.11
N LEU A 280 4.69 -24.89 16.26
CA LEU A 280 5.54 -25.86 15.57
C LEU A 280 6.72 -26.31 16.43
N TYR A 281 7.19 -25.45 17.32
CA TYR A 281 8.37 -25.70 18.13
C TYR A 281 8.39 -27.05 18.86
N PRO A 282 7.28 -27.50 19.52
CA PRO A 282 7.22 -28.80 20.18
C PRO A 282 7.44 -30.03 19.28
N VAL A 283 7.39 -29.85 17.95
CA VAL A 283 7.65 -30.92 16.97
C VAL A 283 9.15 -31.21 16.87
N TRP A 284 10.00 -30.20 17.08
CA TRP A 284 11.46 -30.32 16.94
C TRP A 284 12.17 -30.44 18.28
N GLN A 285 11.69 -29.74 19.30
CA GLN A 285 12.23 -29.80 20.66
C GLN A 285 11.10 -29.93 21.68
N PRO A 286 11.08 -31.04 22.46
CA PRO A 286 10.06 -31.25 23.48
C PRO A 286 10.26 -30.40 24.75
N GLU A 287 11.42 -29.76 24.90
CA GLU A 287 11.74 -28.88 26.02
C GLU A 287 10.92 -27.58 26.02
N GLU A 288 10.82 -26.93 27.18
CA GLU A 288 10.01 -25.71 27.31
C GLU A 288 10.61 -24.54 26.51
N PRO A 289 9.80 -23.85 25.68
CA PRO A 289 10.27 -22.73 24.89
C PRO A 289 10.62 -21.52 25.76
N SER A 290 11.78 -20.90 25.55
CA SER A 290 12.16 -19.66 26.24
C SER A 290 11.82 -18.42 25.41
N PHE A 291 11.22 -17.41 26.07
CA PHE A 291 10.96 -16.10 25.48
C PHE A 291 11.89 -15.05 26.10
N PRO A 292 12.68 -14.32 25.29
CA PRO A 292 13.53 -13.25 25.80
C PRO A 292 12.68 -12.07 26.27
N THR A 293 12.71 -11.82 27.59
CA THR A 293 11.96 -10.74 28.24
C THR A 293 12.27 -9.37 27.63
N LEU A 294 13.55 -9.09 27.36
CA LEU A 294 13.99 -7.80 26.81
C LEU A 294 13.35 -7.51 25.44
N PHE A 295 13.26 -8.51 24.57
CA PHE A 295 12.60 -8.36 23.27
C PHE A 295 11.14 -7.95 23.42
N LEU A 296 10.37 -8.61 24.27
CA LEU A 296 8.95 -8.33 24.46
C LEU A 296 8.69 -6.98 25.14
N VAL A 297 9.57 -6.57 26.06
CA VAL A 297 9.54 -5.23 26.66
C VAL A 297 9.85 -4.16 25.61
N VAL A 298 10.87 -4.36 24.78
CA VAL A 298 11.17 -3.43 23.68
C VAL A 298 10.00 -3.37 22.68
N PHE A 299 9.37 -4.51 22.38
CA PHE A 299 8.22 -4.54 21.48
C PHE A 299 7.01 -3.80 22.08
N SER A 300 6.77 -3.93 23.39
CA SER A 300 5.71 -3.19 24.08
C SER A 300 5.95 -1.67 24.04
N ILE A 301 7.21 -1.23 24.17
CA ILE A 301 7.60 0.19 24.01
C ILE A 301 7.31 0.68 22.59
N LEU A 302 7.66 -0.09 21.55
CA LEU A 302 7.37 0.28 20.16
C LEU A 302 5.86 0.41 19.90
N PHE A 303 5.05 -0.51 20.43
CA PHE A 303 3.59 -0.39 20.39
C PHE A 303 3.08 0.83 21.16
N ALA A 304 3.65 1.15 22.33
CA ALA A 304 3.25 2.30 23.13
C ALA A 304 3.54 3.62 22.42
N VAL A 305 4.73 3.76 21.81
CA VAL A 305 5.08 4.90 20.97
C VAL A 305 4.09 5.04 19.81
N LEU A 306 3.82 3.94 19.10
CA LEU A 306 2.87 3.96 17.99
C LEU A 306 1.44 4.31 18.45
N ALA A 307 1.03 3.84 19.63
CA ALA A 307 -0.29 4.12 20.23
C ALA A 307 -0.44 5.60 20.56
N LEU A 308 0.62 6.23 21.09
CA LEU A 308 0.67 7.66 21.35
C LEU A 308 0.45 8.47 20.07
N PHE A 309 1.21 8.18 19.01
CA PHE A 309 1.08 8.88 17.73
C PHE A 309 -0.28 8.63 17.05
N LEU A 310 -0.80 7.40 17.16
CA LEU A 310 -2.11 7.05 16.61
C LEU A 310 -3.25 7.74 17.37
N SER A 311 -3.11 7.92 18.69
CA SER A 311 -4.05 8.68 19.53
C SER A 311 -4.18 10.14 19.11
N LEU A 312 -3.14 10.73 18.47
CA LEU A 312 -3.21 12.08 17.91
C LEU A 312 -4.21 12.18 16.75
N ARG A 313 -4.41 11.08 16.01
CA ARG A 313 -5.29 11.01 14.84
C ARG A 313 -6.65 10.39 15.16
N SER A 314 -6.65 9.30 15.90
CA SER A 314 -7.84 8.60 16.39
C SER A 314 -7.56 8.01 17.78
N PRO A 315 -8.18 8.55 18.85
CA PRO A 315 -8.04 7.98 20.19
C PRO A 315 -8.55 6.54 20.29
N LEU A 316 -9.57 6.16 19.49
CA LEU A 316 -10.05 4.78 19.43
C LEU A 316 -8.96 3.81 18.98
N ASP A 317 -8.29 4.12 17.86
CA ASP A 317 -7.23 3.26 17.31
C ASP A 317 -5.99 3.26 18.23
N GLY A 318 -5.70 4.39 18.90
CA GLY A 318 -4.66 4.48 19.92
C GLY A 318 -4.93 3.61 21.15
N LEU A 319 -6.14 3.68 21.71
CA LEU A 319 -6.57 2.85 22.85
C LEU A 319 -6.54 1.36 22.49
N TYR A 320 -6.97 1.00 21.28
CA TYR A 320 -6.87 -0.36 20.77
C TYR A 320 -5.44 -0.89 20.80
N LEU A 321 -4.47 -0.05 20.39
CA LEU A 321 -3.07 -0.47 20.34
C LEU A 321 -2.45 -0.65 21.73
N LEU A 322 -2.97 0.02 22.77
CA LEU A 322 -2.58 -0.24 24.17
C LEU A 322 -2.92 -1.66 24.62
N VAL A 323 -3.94 -2.31 24.04
CA VAL A 323 -4.24 -3.73 24.32
C VAL A 323 -3.06 -4.62 23.88
N TYR A 324 -2.38 -4.28 22.78
CA TYR A 324 -1.17 -4.97 22.33
C TYR A 324 0.06 -4.67 23.20
N VAL A 325 0.16 -3.47 23.78
CA VAL A 325 1.19 -3.17 24.80
C VAL A 325 1.03 -4.13 25.98
N ALA A 326 -0.19 -4.25 26.51
CA ALA A 326 -0.51 -5.17 27.60
C ALA A 326 -0.29 -6.64 27.20
N SER A 327 -0.60 -7.01 25.95
CA SER A 327 -0.34 -8.37 25.45
C SER A 327 1.15 -8.71 25.40
N CYS A 328 2.00 -7.77 24.95
CA CYS A 328 3.44 -7.98 24.94
C CYS A 328 4.02 -8.07 26.34
N LEU A 329 3.54 -7.25 27.29
CA LEU A 329 3.94 -7.33 28.69
C LEU A 329 3.50 -8.65 29.35
N ALA A 330 2.27 -9.12 29.08
CA ALA A 330 1.81 -10.41 29.56
C ALA A 330 2.69 -11.55 29.03
N LEU A 331 3.08 -11.50 27.76
CA LEU A 331 4.04 -12.46 27.19
C LEU A 331 5.41 -12.37 27.90
N ALA A 332 5.85 -11.16 28.26
CA ALA A 332 7.16 -10.95 28.90
C ALA A 332 7.22 -11.49 30.33
N CYS A 333 6.09 -11.42 31.06
CA CYS A 333 5.99 -11.86 32.45
C CYS A 333 5.86 -13.39 32.61
N HIS A 334 5.62 -14.14 31.53
CA HIS A 334 5.39 -15.59 31.60
C HIS A 334 6.41 -16.38 30.75
N PRO A 335 7.15 -17.34 31.36
CA PRO A 335 8.18 -18.10 30.65
C PRO A 335 7.61 -18.96 29.52
N ARG A 336 6.39 -19.50 29.70
CA ARG A 336 5.69 -20.32 28.68
C ARG A 336 5.01 -19.51 27.57
N GLY A 337 5.20 -18.19 27.54
CA GLY A 337 4.67 -17.28 26.51
C GLY A 337 3.21 -17.55 26.14
N PHE A 338 2.94 -17.82 24.86
CA PHE A 338 1.58 -18.06 24.33
C PHE A 338 0.83 -19.24 24.97
N PHE A 339 1.51 -20.17 25.63
CA PHE A 339 0.90 -21.33 26.28
C PHE A 339 0.40 -21.02 27.70
N ALA A 340 0.79 -19.89 28.30
CA ALA A 340 0.35 -19.48 29.63
C ALA A 340 -1.05 -18.84 29.60
N SER A 341 -1.79 -18.98 30.71
CA SER A 341 -3.16 -18.45 30.85
C SER A 341 -3.21 -16.92 30.78
N GLY A 342 -2.22 -16.21 31.31
CA GLY A 342 -2.15 -14.74 31.25
C GLY A 342 -2.15 -14.19 29.81
N PRO A 343 -1.20 -14.57 28.95
CA PRO A 343 -1.18 -14.18 27.54
C PRO A 343 -2.41 -14.64 26.75
N GLN A 344 -2.98 -15.80 27.07
CA GLN A 344 -4.25 -16.23 26.47
C GLN A 344 -5.43 -15.34 26.90
N GLY A 345 -5.43 -14.85 28.14
CA GLY A 345 -6.42 -13.87 28.62
C GLY A 345 -6.33 -12.56 27.84
N MET A 346 -5.10 -12.09 27.60
CA MET A 346 -4.87 -10.96 26.72
C MET A 346 -5.29 -11.22 25.27
N ALA A 347 -5.14 -12.44 24.76
CA ALA A 347 -5.66 -12.81 23.45
C ALA A 347 -7.19 -12.66 23.39
N VAL A 348 -7.94 -13.07 24.43
CA VAL A 348 -9.39 -12.84 24.50
C VAL A 348 -9.71 -11.33 24.48
N ALA A 349 -8.96 -10.51 25.22
CA ALA A 349 -9.13 -9.05 25.19
C ALA A 349 -8.87 -8.47 23.78
N VAL A 350 -7.82 -8.92 23.09
CA VAL A 350 -7.51 -8.54 21.70
C VAL A 350 -8.64 -8.96 20.77
N PHE A 351 -9.22 -10.16 20.95
CA PHE A 351 -10.33 -10.65 20.14
C PHE A 351 -11.54 -9.71 20.24
N VAL A 352 -11.98 -9.40 21.46
CA VAL A 352 -13.14 -8.52 21.71
C VAL A 352 -12.87 -7.09 21.21
N ALA A 353 -11.72 -6.53 21.54
CA ALA A 353 -11.34 -5.18 21.10
C ALA A 353 -11.27 -5.09 19.57
N SER A 354 -10.71 -6.11 18.91
CA SER A 354 -10.63 -6.17 17.44
C SER A 354 -12.02 -6.25 16.80
N ALA A 355 -12.94 -7.03 17.37
CA ALA A 355 -14.32 -7.13 16.88
C ALA A 355 -15.05 -5.77 16.94
N LEU A 356 -14.95 -5.07 18.08
CA LEU A 356 -15.57 -3.75 18.29
C LEU A 356 -15.01 -2.70 17.33
N VAL A 357 -13.68 -2.61 17.22
CA VAL A 357 -13.03 -1.63 16.35
C VAL A 357 -13.26 -1.98 14.88
N ALA A 358 -13.27 -3.27 14.50
CA ALA A 358 -13.60 -3.71 13.15
C ALA A 358 -15.03 -3.31 12.74
N LEU A 359 -16.00 -3.45 13.64
CA LEU A 359 -17.39 -3.04 13.41
C LEU A 359 -17.48 -1.54 13.10
N ILE A 360 -16.78 -0.70 13.88
CA ILE A 360 -16.76 0.76 13.69
C ILE A 360 -16.11 1.11 12.34
N HIS A 361 -14.97 0.51 12.01
CA HIS A 361 -14.30 0.74 10.73
C HIS A 361 -15.16 0.28 9.56
N LEU A 362 -15.78 -0.90 9.63
CA LEU A 362 -16.70 -1.42 8.60
C LEU A 362 -17.88 -0.47 8.37
N TYR A 363 -18.53 0.00 9.44
CA TYR A 363 -19.63 0.95 9.35
C TYR A 363 -19.20 2.27 8.68
N ASN A 364 -18.06 2.81 9.09
CA ASN A 364 -17.51 4.07 8.59
C ASN A 364 -17.06 4.04 7.11
N VAL A 365 -16.97 2.87 6.48
CA VAL A 365 -16.67 2.73 5.04
C VAL A 365 -17.77 3.35 4.17
N ARG A 366 -19.04 3.18 4.55
CA ARG A 366 -20.19 3.54 3.68
C ARG A 366 -21.32 4.32 4.37
N ALA A 367 -21.34 4.40 5.70
CA ALA A 367 -22.39 5.12 6.41
C ALA A 367 -22.41 6.62 6.07
N GLY A 368 -23.62 7.16 5.87
CA GLY A 368 -23.83 8.59 5.62
C GLY A 368 -23.51 9.47 6.85
N ALA A 369 -23.74 8.93 8.05
CA ALA A 369 -23.27 9.50 9.31
C ALA A 369 -22.13 8.62 9.85
N LYS A 370 -20.90 9.13 9.88
CA LYS A 370 -19.74 8.39 10.40
C LYS A 370 -19.77 8.41 11.94
N ILE A 371 -19.55 7.26 12.57
CA ILE A 371 -19.28 7.18 14.01
C ILE A 371 -17.92 7.85 14.22
N PRO A 372 -17.85 9.01 14.92
CA PRO A 372 -16.59 9.72 15.08
C PRO A 372 -15.65 8.88 15.94
N PRO A 373 -14.48 8.45 15.44
CA PRO A 373 -13.53 7.68 16.24
C PRO A 373 -12.75 8.57 17.23
N GLY A 374 -13.37 9.66 17.72
CA GLY A 374 -12.80 10.76 18.51
C GLY A 374 -12.73 12.09 17.74
N LYS A 375 -12.78 13.23 18.46
CA LYS A 375 -12.68 14.58 17.86
C LYS A 375 -11.33 14.75 17.14
N ARG A 376 -11.37 14.72 15.81
CA ARG A 376 -10.24 15.00 14.92
C ARG A 376 -9.68 16.40 15.22
N ASN A 377 -8.41 16.47 15.60
CA ASN A 377 -7.55 17.67 15.64
C ASN A 377 -7.76 18.76 16.71
N GLY A 378 -8.78 18.70 17.59
CA GLY A 378 -9.03 19.80 18.55
C GLY A 378 -8.22 19.74 19.85
N ALA A 379 -8.34 18.64 20.60
CA ALA A 379 -7.88 18.61 22.00
C ALA A 379 -6.36 18.40 22.13
N VAL A 380 -5.80 17.45 21.39
CA VAL A 380 -4.38 17.09 21.57
C VAL A 380 -3.44 18.10 20.93
N LYS A 381 -3.84 18.72 19.80
CA LYS A 381 -3.08 19.82 19.20
C LYS A 381 -3.07 21.05 20.12
N ALA A 382 -4.17 21.33 20.82
CA ALA A 382 -4.25 22.38 21.84
C ALA A 382 -3.42 22.06 23.11
N LEU A 383 -3.32 20.78 23.47
CA LEU A 383 -2.54 20.33 24.63
C LEU A 383 -1.02 20.35 24.34
N LEU A 384 -0.61 19.93 23.14
CA LEU A 384 0.78 20.01 22.67
C LEU A 384 1.22 21.47 22.43
N ALA A 385 0.34 22.33 21.91
CA ALA A 385 0.62 23.76 21.76
C ALA A 385 0.81 24.50 23.09
N ARG A 386 0.30 23.96 24.21
CA ARG A 386 0.53 24.50 25.56
C ARG A 386 1.87 24.08 26.18
N SER A 387 2.55 23.09 25.60
CA SER A 387 3.88 22.66 26.07
C SER A 387 4.98 23.51 25.42
N SER A 388 5.73 24.28 26.22
CA SER A 388 6.84 25.12 25.75
C SER A 388 8.03 24.32 25.20
N PHE A 389 8.08 23.01 25.48
CA PHE A 389 9.15 22.09 25.10
C PHE A 389 9.05 21.58 23.65
N LEU A 390 7.85 21.61 23.06
CA LEU A 390 7.56 21.18 21.67
C LEU A 390 7.03 22.38 20.87
N LYS A 391 7.87 23.40 20.68
CA LYS A 391 7.57 24.42 19.67
C LYS A 391 7.64 23.76 18.29
N LEU A 392 6.45 23.44 17.74
CA LEU A 392 6.24 23.17 16.32
C LEU A 392 6.68 24.40 15.53
N ARG A 393 7.97 24.47 15.22
CA ARG A 393 8.51 25.46 14.29
C ARG A 393 8.12 24.98 12.91
N GLU A 394 7.26 25.73 12.22
CA GLU A 394 7.10 25.62 10.78
C GLU A 394 8.47 25.93 10.16
N GLY A 395 9.23 24.88 9.86
CA GLY A 395 10.42 25.01 9.04
C GLY A 395 10.01 25.37 7.62
N PRO A 396 10.83 26.11 6.85
CA PRO A 396 10.61 26.22 5.42
C PRO A 396 10.49 24.81 4.86
N ASP A 397 9.43 24.55 4.09
CA ASP A 397 9.05 23.26 3.50
C ASP A 397 10.27 22.55 2.86
N LEU A 398 11.06 21.86 3.67
CA LEU A 398 12.11 20.95 3.24
C LEU A 398 11.43 19.62 2.95
N HIS A 399 10.58 19.64 1.92
CA HIS A 399 10.40 18.44 1.12
C HIS A 399 11.78 18.09 0.57
N ALA A 400 12.48 17.20 1.27
CA ALA A 400 13.71 16.60 0.82
C ALA A 400 13.53 16.15 -0.64
N PRO A 401 14.57 16.23 -1.47
CA PRO A 401 14.43 16.16 -2.90
C PRO A 401 14.12 14.72 -3.35
N TYR A 402 12.85 14.32 -3.32
CA TYR A 402 12.44 12.99 -3.75
C TYR A 402 12.35 12.95 -5.27
N LEU A 403 13.16 12.10 -5.91
CA LEU A 403 13.06 11.80 -7.33
C LEU A 403 11.88 10.84 -7.55
N GLY A 404 10.66 11.36 -7.65
CA GLY A 404 9.52 10.67 -8.28
C GLY A 404 8.24 10.49 -7.44
N TYR A 405 7.17 10.11 -8.14
CA TYR A 405 5.89 9.71 -7.56
C TYR A 405 6.00 8.31 -6.96
N SER A 406 6.09 8.23 -5.64
CA SER A 406 5.87 6.96 -4.95
C SER A 406 4.39 6.77 -4.69
N LYS A 407 3.88 5.62 -5.13
CA LYS A 407 2.54 5.12 -4.78
C LYS A 407 2.39 4.78 -3.29
N TYR A 408 3.47 4.85 -2.51
CA TYR A 408 3.56 4.41 -1.12
C TYR A 408 4.05 5.53 -0.20
N ALA A 409 3.48 5.60 1.00
CA ALA A 409 3.99 6.43 2.09
C ALA A 409 5.32 5.91 2.68
N ASN A 410 5.91 6.68 3.59
CA ASN A 410 7.19 6.32 4.19
C ASN A 410 7.12 5.02 5.01
N ALA A 411 7.93 4.03 4.65
CA ALA A 411 8.04 2.77 5.39
C ALA A 411 9.32 2.69 6.26
N GLU A 412 10.09 3.77 6.36
CA GLU A 412 11.32 3.84 7.17
C GLU A 412 11.08 3.52 8.65
N ALA A 413 10.00 4.03 9.24
CA ALA A 413 9.66 3.76 10.62
C ALA A 413 9.54 2.24 10.88
N LEU A 414 8.86 1.51 10.00
CA LEU A 414 8.74 0.06 10.11
C LEU A 414 10.09 -0.65 9.94
N ALA A 415 10.91 -0.22 9.00
CA ALA A 415 12.23 -0.80 8.76
C ALA A 415 13.19 -0.60 9.96
N PHE A 416 13.18 0.59 10.56
CA PHE A 416 13.94 0.88 11.77
C PHE A 416 13.40 0.10 12.97
N ALA A 417 12.08 0.03 13.16
CA ALA A 417 11.47 -0.76 14.22
C ALA A 417 11.79 -2.27 14.09
N CYS A 418 11.80 -2.83 12.89
CA CYS A 418 12.25 -4.21 12.67
C CYS A 418 13.72 -4.41 13.04
N SER A 419 14.56 -3.38 12.88
CA SER A 419 15.97 -3.41 13.30
C SER A 419 16.11 -3.37 14.82
N VAL A 420 15.29 -2.58 15.51
CA VAL A 420 15.19 -2.58 16.98
C VAL A 420 14.78 -3.96 17.49
N LEU A 421 13.73 -4.54 16.92
CA LEU A 421 13.22 -5.87 17.29
C LEU A 421 14.24 -6.98 17.02
N ALA A 422 14.91 -6.95 15.87
CA ALA A 422 15.99 -7.88 15.57
C ALA A 422 17.11 -7.73 16.62
N SER A 423 17.58 -6.52 16.88
CA SER A 423 18.66 -6.31 17.86
C SER A 423 18.32 -6.80 19.26
N SER A 424 17.10 -6.55 19.76
CA SER A 424 16.70 -6.98 21.11
C SER A 424 16.47 -8.48 21.22
N ALA A 425 16.04 -9.16 20.15
CA ALA A 425 15.89 -10.61 20.14
C ALA A 425 17.23 -11.37 20.29
N LEU A 426 18.35 -10.74 19.91
CA LEU A 426 19.67 -11.39 19.84
C LEU A 426 20.49 -11.23 21.11
N THR A 427 20.11 -10.30 21.98
CA THR A 427 20.79 -10.03 23.25
C THR A 427 20.65 -11.17 24.27
N ALA A 428 19.73 -12.11 24.05
CA ALA A 428 19.57 -13.30 24.87
C ALA A 428 20.00 -14.51 24.03
N SER A 429 21.30 -14.75 23.94
CA SER A 429 21.80 -16.02 23.42
C SER A 429 21.41 -17.12 24.42
N GLY A 430 20.49 -18.00 24.03
CA GLY A 430 20.39 -19.32 24.66
C GLY A 430 21.71 -20.10 24.51
N ASP A 431 21.75 -21.33 25.02
CA ASP A 431 22.90 -22.21 24.89
C ASP A 431 23.37 -22.28 23.41
N PRO A 432 24.64 -21.93 23.10
CA PRO A 432 25.19 -22.05 21.75
C PRO A 432 25.06 -23.45 21.14
N GLN A 433 24.94 -24.49 21.97
CA GLN A 433 24.73 -25.87 21.56
C GLN A 433 23.25 -26.22 21.29
N ALA A 434 22.30 -25.39 21.76
CA ALA A 434 20.86 -25.56 21.58
C ALA A 434 20.20 -24.25 21.09
N PRO A 435 20.58 -23.73 19.91
CA PRO A 435 20.21 -22.38 19.51
C PRO A 435 18.72 -22.23 19.11
N LEU A 436 18.00 -23.35 18.95
CA LEU A 436 16.54 -23.38 18.84
C LEU A 436 15.82 -23.05 20.16
N ALA A 437 16.51 -23.12 21.32
CA ALA A 437 15.91 -22.87 22.63
C ALA A 437 15.25 -21.49 22.75
N THR A 438 15.70 -20.51 21.96
CA THR A 438 15.07 -19.19 21.87
C THR A 438 14.11 -19.15 20.68
N VAL A 439 12.86 -19.57 20.94
CA VAL A 439 11.77 -19.66 19.95
C VAL A 439 11.53 -18.34 19.20
N VAL A 440 11.92 -17.22 19.79
CA VAL A 440 11.73 -15.86 19.25
C VAL A 440 12.60 -15.56 18.03
N ILE A 441 13.83 -16.07 17.98
CA ILE A 441 14.84 -15.58 17.03
C ILE A 441 14.46 -15.88 15.56
N PRO A 442 14.10 -17.12 15.17
CA PRO A 442 13.88 -17.45 13.75
C PRO A 442 12.77 -16.61 13.10
N TRP A 443 11.64 -16.41 13.79
CA TRP A 443 10.54 -15.66 13.20
C TRP A 443 10.69 -14.14 13.31
N VAL A 444 11.36 -13.60 14.34
CA VAL A 444 11.64 -12.14 14.41
C VAL A 444 12.57 -11.75 13.27
N VAL A 445 13.62 -12.53 13.05
CA VAL A 445 14.62 -12.25 12.02
C VAL A 445 14.05 -12.45 10.62
N VAL A 446 13.29 -13.53 10.38
CA VAL A 446 12.68 -13.79 9.07
C VAL A 446 11.53 -12.82 8.78
N ALA A 447 10.54 -12.69 9.67
CA ALA A 447 9.38 -11.81 9.44
C ALA A 447 9.79 -10.33 9.48
N GLY A 448 10.63 -9.93 10.44
CA GLY A 448 11.18 -8.58 10.53
C GLY A 448 12.08 -8.24 9.33
N GLY A 449 12.86 -9.22 8.84
CA GLY A 449 13.59 -9.11 7.59
C GLY A 449 12.66 -8.87 6.40
N ILE A 450 11.63 -9.68 6.20
CA ILE A 450 10.66 -9.48 5.09
C ILE A 450 10.03 -8.08 5.14
N LEU A 451 9.64 -7.60 6.33
CA LEU A 451 9.11 -6.24 6.50
C LEU A 451 10.17 -5.16 6.26
N LYS A 452 11.44 -5.42 6.55
CA LYS A 452 12.56 -4.51 6.26
C LYS A 452 12.89 -4.48 4.76
N LEU A 453 12.86 -5.62 4.05
CA LEU A 453 12.93 -5.67 2.58
C LEU A 453 11.80 -4.85 1.95
N LEU A 454 10.60 -4.93 2.50
CA LEU A 454 9.49 -4.09 2.08
C LEU A 454 9.81 -2.61 2.29
N GLY A 455 10.33 -2.23 3.46
CA GLY A 455 10.78 -0.87 3.75
C GLY A 455 11.83 -0.36 2.76
N GLY A 456 12.82 -1.20 2.43
CA GLY A 456 13.83 -0.90 1.42
C GLY A 456 13.26 -0.77 0.01
N SER A 457 12.32 -1.64 -0.37
CA SER A 457 11.64 -1.59 -1.68
C SER A 457 10.78 -0.34 -1.82
N VAL A 458 10.09 0.06 -0.75
CA VAL A 458 9.32 1.31 -0.70
C VAL A 458 10.26 2.52 -0.75
N ALA A 459 11.39 2.49 -0.05
CA ALA A 459 12.39 3.55 -0.14
C ALA A 459 12.94 3.70 -1.57
N PHE A 460 13.22 2.58 -2.26
CA PHE A 460 13.62 2.59 -3.66
C PHE A 460 12.57 3.23 -4.57
N ALA A 461 11.30 2.81 -4.41
CA ALA A 461 10.18 3.36 -5.16
C ALA A 461 9.96 4.87 -4.92
N ARG A 462 10.48 5.40 -3.81
CA ARG A 462 10.50 6.83 -3.47
C ARG A 462 11.72 7.60 -4.00
N GLY A 463 12.62 6.94 -4.73
CA GLY A 463 13.85 7.53 -5.24
C GLY A 463 14.96 7.66 -4.19
N LYS A 464 14.86 6.99 -3.03
CA LYS A 464 15.91 6.90 -2.02
C LYS A 464 16.84 5.74 -2.35
N THR A 465 17.93 6.00 -3.06
CA THR A 465 18.82 4.94 -3.58
C THR A 465 19.71 4.34 -2.49
N LEU A 466 20.35 5.18 -1.69
CA LEU A 466 21.33 4.75 -0.69
C LEU A 466 20.65 4.16 0.55
N GLU A 467 19.61 4.82 1.06
CA GLU A 467 18.82 4.34 2.20
C GLU A 467 18.15 2.99 1.88
N SER A 468 17.64 2.84 0.66
CA SER A 468 17.06 1.58 0.20
C SER A 468 18.11 0.46 0.19
N SER A 469 19.30 0.74 -0.33
CA SER A 469 20.40 -0.22 -0.39
C SER A 469 20.79 -0.71 1.01
N ALA A 470 20.88 0.20 1.99
CA ALA A 470 21.14 -0.17 3.38
C ALA A 470 20.03 -1.06 3.97
N PHE A 471 18.75 -0.71 3.78
CA PHE A 471 17.66 -1.54 4.29
C PHE A 471 17.62 -2.94 3.68
N ILE A 472 17.77 -3.03 2.36
CA ILE A 472 17.78 -4.31 1.64
C ILE A 472 18.95 -5.16 2.12
N LEU A 473 20.16 -4.58 2.12
CA LEU A 473 21.38 -5.26 2.52
C LEU A 473 21.27 -5.80 3.95
N TYR A 474 20.88 -4.95 4.91
CA TYR A 474 20.79 -5.35 6.31
C TYR A 474 19.68 -6.37 6.52
N SER A 475 18.63 -6.32 5.71
CA SER A 475 17.58 -7.34 5.77
C SER A 475 18.05 -8.69 5.26
N VAL A 476 18.80 -8.73 4.15
CA VAL A 476 19.39 -9.97 3.62
C VAL A 476 20.34 -10.55 4.66
N MET A 477 21.14 -9.68 5.31
CA MET A 477 22.03 -10.07 6.41
C MET A 477 21.26 -10.76 7.54
N TRP A 478 20.19 -10.12 8.02
CA TRP A 478 19.33 -10.70 9.05
C TRP A 478 18.77 -12.06 8.63
N ILE A 479 18.12 -12.16 7.47
CA ILE A 479 17.45 -13.39 7.03
C ILE A 479 18.44 -14.55 6.85
N ILE A 480 19.58 -14.31 6.21
CA ILE A 480 20.51 -15.38 5.85
C ILE A 480 21.42 -15.74 7.02
N TRP A 481 22.23 -14.78 7.50
CA TRP A 481 23.24 -15.07 8.51
C TRP A 481 22.70 -15.01 9.93
N GLY A 482 21.64 -14.23 10.19
CA GLY A 482 20.91 -14.36 11.44
C GLY A 482 20.37 -15.78 11.57
N LEU A 483 19.60 -16.28 10.60
CA LEU A 483 19.09 -17.65 10.66
C LEU A 483 20.22 -18.69 10.67
N ALA A 484 21.30 -18.51 9.91
CA ALA A 484 22.41 -19.47 9.89
C ALA A 484 23.16 -19.54 11.23
N ARG A 485 23.40 -18.39 11.87
CA ARG A 485 24.01 -18.30 13.19
C ARG A 485 23.19 -19.02 14.25
N TYR A 486 21.89 -18.70 14.34
CA TYR A 486 20.99 -19.30 15.34
C TYR A 486 20.43 -20.66 14.91
N GLY A 487 20.70 -21.11 13.69
CA GLY A 487 20.43 -22.48 13.25
C GLY A 487 21.56 -23.45 13.61
N GLY A 488 22.64 -22.98 14.24
CA GLY A 488 23.82 -23.80 14.52
C GLY A 488 24.57 -24.25 13.25
N LEU A 489 24.36 -23.56 12.12
CA LEU A 489 24.94 -23.95 10.83
C LEU A 489 26.44 -23.62 10.72
N TYR A 490 27.03 -22.97 11.74
CA TYR A 490 28.46 -22.67 11.87
C TYR A 490 29.31 -23.83 12.40
N GLY A 491 28.84 -25.08 12.30
CA GLY A 491 29.64 -26.25 12.63
C GLY A 491 31.02 -26.26 11.95
N THR A 492 31.96 -27.02 12.53
CA THR A 492 33.41 -27.02 12.22
C THR A 492 33.77 -27.14 10.74
N ALA A 493 32.92 -27.71 9.89
CA ALA A 493 33.19 -27.88 8.45
C ALA A 493 32.84 -26.67 7.56
N ARG A 494 32.10 -25.66 8.05
CA ARG A 494 31.59 -24.52 7.23
C ARG A 494 31.98 -23.13 7.72
N SER A 495 32.79 -23.04 8.77
CA SER A 495 33.22 -21.79 9.41
C SER A 495 33.96 -20.85 8.45
N PHE A 496 34.92 -21.36 7.68
CA PHE A 496 35.72 -20.55 6.74
C PHE A 496 34.88 -19.90 5.63
N HIS A 497 34.03 -20.67 4.94
CA HIS A 497 33.18 -20.13 3.87
C HIS A 497 32.19 -19.09 4.39
N SER A 498 31.67 -19.31 5.60
CA SER A 498 30.77 -18.37 6.27
C SER A 498 31.50 -17.07 6.63
N ALA A 499 32.72 -17.17 7.18
CA ALA A 499 33.56 -16.02 7.50
C ALA A 499 33.93 -15.19 6.26
N VAL A 500 34.25 -15.84 5.13
CA VAL A 500 34.50 -15.15 3.84
C VAL A 500 33.25 -14.39 3.37
N GLY A 501 32.07 -15.00 3.48
CA GLY A 501 30.80 -14.35 3.14
C GLY A 501 30.51 -13.11 3.99
N ILE A 502 30.76 -13.21 5.31
CA ILE A 502 30.57 -12.08 6.25
C ILE A 502 31.62 -10.99 5.97
N ALA A 503 32.88 -11.34 5.68
CA ALA A 503 33.92 -10.38 5.33
C ALA A 503 33.57 -9.60 4.04
N ALA A 504 33.10 -10.29 2.99
CA ALA A 504 32.64 -9.65 1.77
C ALA A 504 31.46 -8.69 2.03
N PHE A 505 30.53 -9.10 2.89
CA PHE A 505 29.45 -8.23 3.33
C PHE A 505 29.96 -7.00 4.08
N MET A 506 30.92 -7.16 5.00
CA MET A 506 31.50 -6.06 5.76
C MET A 506 32.18 -5.03 4.85
N LEU A 507 32.87 -5.48 3.80
CA LEU A 507 33.45 -4.58 2.80
C LEU A 507 32.36 -3.76 2.09
N PHE A 508 31.28 -4.41 1.67
CA PHE A 508 30.16 -3.71 1.04
C PHE A 508 29.44 -2.76 2.03
N ASN A 509 29.30 -3.15 3.30
CA ASN A 509 28.78 -2.26 4.34
C ASN A 509 29.74 -1.09 4.61
N GLY A 510 31.06 -1.28 4.49
CA GLY A 510 32.04 -0.20 4.54
C GLY A 510 31.82 0.86 3.48
N PHE A 511 31.48 0.43 2.25
CA PHE A 511 31.06 1.35 1.20
C PHE A 511 29.76 2.10 1.56
N ILE A 512 28.78 1.42 2.18
CA ILE A 512 27.56 2.10 2.66
C ILE A 512 27.90 3.13 3.74
N VAL A 513 28.69 2.77 4.75
CA VAL A 513 29.13 3.69 5.81
C VAL A 513 29.80 4.93 5.21
N PHE A 514 30.73 4.74 4.28
CA PHE A 514 31.37 5.84 3.55
C PHE A 514 30.33 6.71 2.83
N CYS A 515 29.42 6.11 2.06
CA CYS A 515 28.41 6.88 1.33
C CYS A 515 27.45 7.62 2.28
N THR A 516 27.14 7.07 3.46
CA THR A 516 26.27 7.73 4.44
C THR A 516 26.88 8.99 5.09
N LEU A 517 28.20 9.18 5.00
CA LEU A 517 28.86 10.44 5.42
C LEU A 517 28.29 11.66 4.68
N PHE A 518 27.82 11.45 3.45
CA PHE A 518 27.24 12.49 2.59
C PHE A 518 25.71 12.61 2.70
N LEU A 519 25.05 11.74 3.48
CA LEU A 519 23.60 11.82 3.73
C LEU A 519 23.28 12.64 4.97
N ASN A 520 23.42 12.03 6.15
CA ASN A 520 23.21 12.67 7.44
C ASN A 520 23.89 11.87 8.55
N ILE A 521 24.12 12.54 9.69
CA ILE A 521 24.81 11.96 10.84
C ILE A 521 24.11 10.69 11.37
N THR A 522 22.77 10.67 11.35
CA THR A 522 22.00 9.54 11.86
C THR A 522 22.18 8.28 11.00
N TRP A 523 22.17 8.40 9.67
CA TRP A 523 22.41 7.30 8.74
C TRP A 523 23.84 6.77 8.84
N PHE A 524 24.80 7.66 9.09
CA PHE A 524 26.18 7.27 9.37
C PHE A 524 26.26 6.39 10.63
N PHE A 525 25.74 6.85 11.76
CA PHE A 525 25.74 6.05 12.99
C PHE A 525 24.93 4.76 12.86
N TYR A 526 23.80 4.78 12.14
CA TYR A 526 23.00 3.59 11.87
C TYR A 526 23.79 2.53 11.10
N SER A 527 24.54 2.93 10.08
CA SER A 527 25.34 2.02 9.26
C SER A 527 26.62 1.56 9.95
N LEU A 528 27.25 2.46 10.72
CA LEU A 528 28.44 2.18 11.51
C LEU A 528 28.14 1.18 12.63
N THR A 529 27.06 1.37 13.37
CA THR A 529 26.66 0.43 14.43
C THR A 529 26.24 -0.93 13.86
N PHE A 530 25.65 -0.97 12.66
CA PHE A 530 25.41 -2.24 11.96
C PHE A 530 26.71 -2.95 11.56
N MET A 531 27.77 -2.21 11.22
CA MET A 531 29.10 -2.79 10.96
C MET A 531 29.65 -3.51 12.19
N LEU A 532 29.41 -2.99 13.41
CA LEU A 532 29.80 -3.65 14.65
C LEU A 532 29.05 -4.98 14.85
N VAL A 533 27.78 -5.05 14.47
CA VAL A 533 27.00 -6.29 14.47
C VAL A 533 27.56 -7.29 13.44
N ALA A 534 27.90 -6.84 12.23
CA ALA A 534 28.53 -7.71 11.23
C ALA A 534 29.92 -8.21 11.70
N LEU A 535 30.69 -7.37 12.39
CA LEU A 535 31.97 -7.75 13.00
C LEU A 535 31.76 -8.80 14.11
N SER A 536 30.69 -8.70 14.90
CA SER A 536 30.40 -9.73 15.92
C SER A 536 30.07 -11.08 15.26
N PHE A 537 29.41 -11.08 14.10
CA PHE A 537 29.10 -12.29 13.34
C PHE A 537 30.38 -12.88 12.73
N PHE A 538 31.28 -12.03 12.26
CA PHE A 538 32.59 -12.46 11.73
C PHE A 538 33.46 -13.10 12.81
N LEU A 539 33.59 -12.45 13.97
CA LEU A 539 34.38 -12.97 15.09
C LEU A 539 33.84 -14.30 15.62
N ASP A 540 32.51 -14.48 15.61
CA ASP A 540 31.86 -15.76 15.94
C ASP A 540 32.22 -16.87 14.95
N ALA A 541 32.19 -16.55 13.65
CA ALA A 541 32.48 -17.51 12.59
C ALA A 541 33.95 -18.00 12.60
N ILE A 542 34.88 -17.21 13.14
CA ILE A 542 36.29 -17.61 13.33
C ILE A 542 36.61 -18.07 14.76
N HIS A 543 35.59 -18.23 15.62
CA HIS A 543 35.73 -18.61 17.04
C HIS A 543 36.64 -17.68 17.87
N ALA A 544 36.64 -16.38 17.56
CA ALA A 544 37.43 -15.36 18.24
C ALA A 544 36.57 -14.25 18.90
N LEU A 545 35.28 -14.50 19.13
CA LEU A 545 34.35 -13.54 19.70
C LEU A 545 34.63 -13.30 21.20
N PRO A 546 34.98 -12.07 21.62
CA PRO A 546 35.12 -11.75 23.03
C PRO A 546 33.76 -11.82 23.74
N THR A 547 33.76 -12.28 24.99
CA THR A 547 32.55 -12.35 25.82
C THR A 547 31.89 -10.98 25.96
N GLY A 548 30.61 -10.87 25.57
CA GLY A 548 29.80 -9.67 25.70
C GLY A 548 29.94 -8.63 24.58
N TYR A 549 30.86 -8.82 23.63
CA TYR A 549 31.02 -7.90 22.49
C TYR A 549 29.76 -7.86 21.62
N ASP A 550 29.16 -9.01 21.35
CA ASP A 550 27.93 -9.17 20.59
C ASP A 550 26.73 -8.47 21.25
N MET A 551 26.60 -8.57 22.57
CA MET A 551 25.57 -7.87 23.33
C MET A 551 25.76 -6.35 23.25
N ALA A 552 27.00 -5.86 23.41
CA ALA A 552 27.30 -4.43 23.31
C ALA A 552 27.02 -3.88 21.89
N ALA A 553 27.43 -4.60 20.85
CA ALA A 553 27.22 -4.21 19.46
C ALA A 553 25.72 -4.17 19.09
N THR A 554 24.97 -5.21 19.46
CA THR A 554 23.52 -5.30 19.19
C THR A 554 22.73 -4.25 19.98
N LEU A 555 23.05 -4.01 21.25
CA LEU A 555 22.42 -2.96 22.06
C LEU A 555 22.67 -1.56 21.47
N SER A 556 23.89 -1.27 21.05
CA SER A 556 24.26 -0.01 20.42
C SER A 556 23.47 0.22 19.12
N PHE A 557 23.39 -0.79 18.25
CA PHE A 557 22.59 -0.73 17.03
C PHE A 557 21.09 -0.58 17.31
N GLY A 558 20.58 -1.24 18.36
CA GLY A 558 19.19 -1.13 18.79
C GLY A 558 18.81 0.28 19.23
N LEU A 559 19.66 0.95 20.02
CA LEU A 559 19.44 2.33 20.48
C LEU A 559 19.43 3.32 19.31
N VAL A 560 20.40 3.22 18.39
CA VAL A 560 20.44 4.08 17.19
C VAL A 560 19.20 3.81 16.31
N SER A 561 18.82 2.54 16.12
CA SER A 561 17.61 2.18 15.37
C SER A 561 16.34 2.74 16.00
N PHE A 562 16.25 2.77 17.34
CA PHE A 562 15.11 3.32 18.06
C PHE A 562 15.00 4.83 17.88
N TYR A 563 16.13 5.54 17.91
CA TYR A 563 16.18 6.96 17.58
C TYR A 563 15.71 7.23 16.14
N CYS A 564 16.19 6.45 15.16
CA CYS A 564 15.76 6.54 13.77
C CYS A 564 14.25 6.30 13.61
N PHE A 565 13.69 5.32 14.33
CA PHE A 565 12.26 5.03 14.35
C PHE A 565 11.45 6.22 14.88
N LEU A 566 11.84 6.79 16.02
CA LEU A 566 11.14 7.92 16.62
C LEU A 566 11.21 9.17 15.75
N SER A 567 12.37 9.41 15.13
CA SER A 567 12.57 10.51 14.18
C SER A 567 11.72 10.34 12.92
N ALA A 568 11.68 9.13 12.36
CA ALA A 568 10.87 8.83 11.17
C ALA A 568 9.36 8.99 11.42
N LEU A 569 8.86 8.62 12.60
CA LEU A 569 7.46 8.85 12.98
C LEU A 569 7.16 10.33 13.22
N SER A 570 8.01 11.01 14.01
CA SER A 570 7.81 12.42 14.36
C SER A 570 7.81 13.30 13.11
N ASN A 571 8.81 13.16 12.26
CA ASN A 571 8.95 13.94 11.01
C ASN A 571 7.90 13.54 9.96
N GLY A 572 7.27 12.37 10.09
CA GLY A 572 6.21 11.92 9.20
C GLY A 572 4.82 12.46 9.56
N ILE A 573 4.61 12.86 10.82
CA ILE A 573 3.31 13.28 11.35
C ILE A 573 3.24 14.78 11.57
N PHE A 574 4.32 15.34 12.10
CA PHE A 574 4.50 16.77 12.23
C PHE A 574 5.22 17.22 10.95
N GLU A 575 4.61 18.13 10.18
CA GLU A 575 5.09 18.59 8.86
C GLU A 575 6.40 19.43 8.94
N GLY A 576 7.29 19.14 9.90
CA GLY A 576 8.61 19.75 10.11
C GLY A 576 9.54 18.84 10.94
N PRO A 577 10.87 19.06 10.91
CA PRO A 577 11.83 18.22 11.62
C PRO A 577 11.77 18.46 13.14
N CYS A 578 10.97 17.66 13.85
CA CYS A 578 10.91 17.70 15.32
C CYS A 578 12.12 17.03 15.98
N LEU A 579 12.63 15.96 15.37
CA LEU A 579 13.85 15.28 15.81
C LEU A 579 14.93 15.41 14.73
N PRO A 580 16.09 16.02 15.06
CA PRO A 580 17.10 16.34 14.08
C PRO A 580 17.84 15.09 13.58
N MET A 581 17.70 14.75 12.31
CA MET A 581 18.54 13.71 11.68
C MET A 581 19.99 14.16 11.43
N GLY A 582 20.32 15.42 11.75
CA GLY A 582 21.60 16.08 11.49
C GLY A 582 21.86 16.36 10.01
N GLY A 583 22.88 17.19 9.75
CA GLY A 583 23.40 17.40 8.40
C GLY A 583 24.38 16.29 7.98
N PRO A 584 24.80 16.28 6.72
CA PRO A 584 25.90 15.42 6.27
C PRO A 584 27.19 15.78 6.99
N ILE A 585 27.99 14.77 7.35
CA ILE A 585 29.28 14.93 8.04
C ILE A 585 30.31 15.51 7.07
N VAL A 586 30.32 15.01 5.83
CA VAL A 586 31.17 15.52 4.76
C VAL A 586 30.28 16.21 3.74
N GLN A 587 30.45 17.52 3.60
CA GLN A 587 29.82 18.28 2.53
C GLN A 587 30.73 18.23 1.30
N LEU A 588 30.24 17.63 0.21
CA LEU A 588 30.91 17.72 -1.09
C LEU A 588 30.80 19.16 -1.61
N SER A 589 31.80 19.99 -1.32
CA SER A 589 32.01 21.28 -1.97
C SER A 589 32.44 21.03 -3.42
N GLY A 590 31.47 20.83 -4.33
CA GLY A 590 31.75 20.61 -5.75
C GLY A 590 30.56 20.15 -6.59
N VAL A 591 29.53 19.55 -5.99
CA VAL A 591 28.29 19.14 -6.71
C VAL A 591 27.10 20.04 -6.34
N ARG A 592 27.35 21.10 -5.58
CA ARG A 592 26.39 22.21 -5.47
C ARG A 592 26.59 23.08 -6.70
N GLY A 593 25.65 22.95 -7.64
CA GLY A 593 25.54 23.77 -8.83
C GLY A 593 25.77 25.24 -8.53
N GLY A 594 26.45 25.90 -9.46
CA GLY A 594 26.64 27.35 -9.43
C GLY A 594 25.33 28.05 -9.10
N THR A 595 25.42 29.14 -8.35
CA THR A 595 24.37 30.16 -8.13
C THR A 595 23.11 29.88 -8.95
N SER A 596 22.12 29.19 -8.36
CA SER A 596 20.97 28.68 -9.12
C SER A 596 20.22 29.84 -9.76
N LYS A 597 20.35 30.01 -11.08
CA LYS A 597 19.48 30.92 -11.85
C LYS A 597 18.04 30.43 -11.84
N CYS A 598 17.81 29.13 -11.69
CA CYS A 598 16.47 28.53 -11.64
C CYS A 598 15.79 28.74 -10.28
N LEU A 599 14.68 29.49 -10.27
CA LEU A 599 13.89 29.77 -9.08
C LEU A 599 12.90 28.62 -8.77
N HIS A 600 12.97 28.02 -7.59
CA HIS A 600 12.02 27.00 -7.13
C HIS A 600 10.93 27.63 -6.27
N LEU A 601 9.67 27.55 -6.71
CA LEU A 601 8.54 28.19 -6.02
C LEU A 601 7.42 27.19 -5.71
N PRO A 602 6.88 27.13 -4.49
CA PRO A 602 5.83 26.17 -4.14
C PRO A 602 4.48 26.46 -4.83
N ALA A 603 3.86 25.45 -5.41
CA ALA A 603 2.57 25.56 -6.11
C ALA A 603 1.39 25.95 -5.20
N ARG A 604 1.49 25.64 -3.90
CA ARG A 604 0.42 25.88 -2.92
C ARG A 604 0.26 27.36 -2.52
N LYS A 605 1.18 28.23 -2.92
CA LYS A 605 1.15 29.66 -2.59
C LYS A 605 0.72 30.46 -3.82
N ALA A 606 -0.35 31.24 -3.71
CA ALA A 606 -0.82 32.09 -4.81
C ALA A 606 0.25 33.11 -5.27
N SER A 607 1.05 33.64 -4.34
CA SER A 607 2.18 34.52 -4.66
C SER A 607 3.24 33.85 -5.53
N SER A 608 3.48 32.55 -5.33
CA SER A 608 4.40 31.75 -6.13
C SER A 608 3.89 31.53 -7.56
N VAL A 609 2.60 31.20 -7.72
CA VAL A 609 1.98 31.07 -9.05
C VAL A 609 2.04 32.40 -9.81
N LYS A 610 1.72 33.52 -9.13
CA LYS A 610 1.84 34.86 -9.71
C LYS A 610 3.27 35.17 -10.16
N ARG A 611 4.27 34.82 -9.35
CA ARG A 611 5.68 35.04 -9.70
C ARG A 611 6.11 34.20 -10.91
N ILE A 612 5.65 32.95 -11.03
CA ILE A 612 5.87 32.13 -12.25
C ILE A 612 5.19 32.78 -13.46
N ALA A 613 3.98 33.31 -13.30
CA ALA A 613 3.27 34.01 -14.37
C ALA A 613 4.04 35.24 -14.86
N ASP A 614 4.62 36.03 -13.95
CA ASP A 614 5.45 37.19 -14.28
C ASP A 614 6.70 36.77 -15.07
N ILE A 615 7.36 35.67 -14.67
CA ILE A 615 8.52 35.12 -15.39
C ILE A 615 8.13 34.71 -16.81
N LEU A 616 7.02 33.98 -16.99
CA LEU A 616 6.53 33.58 -18.31
C LEU A 616 6.18 34.79 -19.19
N ARG A 617 5.49 35.79 -18.62
CA ARG A 617 5.16 37.04 -19.31
C ARG A 617 6.39 37.87 -19.68
N SER A 618 7.49 37.75 -18.93
CA SER A 618 8.77 38.39 -19.24
C SER A 618 9.63 37.65 -20.27
N GLY A 619 9.15 36.53 -20.83
CA GLY A 619 9.88 35.73 -21.82
C GLY A 619 10.74 34.61 -21.22
N GLY A 620 10.55 34.27 -19.93
CA GLY A 620 11.16 33.11 -19.30
C GLY A 620 10.47 31.79 -19.66
N THR A 621 11.13 30.70 -19.32
CA THR A 621 10.67 29.31 -19.47
C THR A 621 10.56 28.66 -18.08
N CYS A 622 9.45 27.99 -17.82
CA CYS A 622 9.17 27.43 -16.50
C CYS A 622 8.82 25.94 -16.57
N GLY A 623 9.30 25.17 -15.59
CA GLY A 623 8.79 23.84 -15.31
C GLY A 623 7.51 23.94 -14.48
N ILE A 624 6.43 23.27 -14.89
CA ILE A 624 5.15 23.32 -14.17
C ILE A 624 4.54 21.93 -13.96
N PRO A 625 3.78 21.72 -12.87
CA PRO A 625 3.08 20.47 -12.61
C PRO A 625 1.90 20.27 -13.57
N THR A 626 1.44 19.04 -13.76
CA THR A 626 0.20 18.76 -14.52
C THR A 626 -0.51 17.55 -13.91
N ASP A 627 -1.69 17.23 -14.43
CA ASP A 627 -2.46 15.99 -14.19
C ASP A 627 -1.78 14.72 -14.72
N THR A 628 -0.67 14.86 -15.44
CA THR A 628 0.09 13.76 -16.04
C THR A 628 1.54 13.78 -15.56
N VAL A 629 2.42 14.47 -16.27
CA VAL A 629 3.86 14.60 -15.98
C VAL A 629 4.23 16.10 -15.91
N TYR A 630 5.34 16.46 -15.27
CA TYR A 630 5.87 17.82 -15.36
C TYR A 630 6.23 18.17 -16.80
N VAL A 631 6.00 19.43 -17.15
CA VAL A 631 6.25 19.96 -18.50
C VAL A 631 7.05 21.25 -18.43
N LEU A 632 7.79 21.52 -19.49
CA LEU A 632 8.46 22.79 -19.74
C LEU A 632 7.52 23.66 -20.57
N VAL A 633 7.32 24.91 -20.14
CA VAL A 633 6.38 25.82 -20.78
C VAL A 633 6.97 27.20 -21.04
N ALA A 634 6.43 27.86 -22.07
CA ALA A 634 6.68 29.24 -22.43
C ALA A 634 5.36 29.93 -22.77
N ALA A 635 5.28 31.25 -22.58
CA ALA A 635 4.10 32.02 -22.99
C ALA A 635 3.99 32.04 -24.53
N CYS A 636 2.80 31.75 -25.06
CA CYS A 636 2.55 31.64 -26.50
C CYS A 636 2.86 32.93 -27.28
N ASN A 637 2.60 34.08 -26.66
CA ASN A 637 2.83 35.42 -27.21
C ASN A 637 4.28 35.93 -27.07
N ARG A 638 5.23 35.06 -26.66
CA ARG A 638 6.66 35.37 -26.53
C ARG A 638 7.50 34.47 -27.43
N PRO A 639 7.72 34.84 -28.71
CA PRO A 639 8.46 34.02 -29.68
C PRO A 639 9.84 33.58 -29.19
N ASP A 640 10.60 34.48 -28.55
CA ASP A 640 11.95 34.17 -28.04
C ASP A 640 11.93 33.09 -26.96
N ALA A 641 10.91 33.10 -26.09
CA ALA A 641 10.73 32.12 -25.03
C ALA A 641 10.33 30.75 -25.60
N VAL A 642 9.45 30.75 -26.61
CA VAL A 642 9.02 29.55 -27.31
C VAL A 642 10.20 28.93 -28.07
N GLU A 643 11.02 29.75 -28.72
CA GLU A 643 12.26 29.30 -29.37
C GLU A 643 13.25 28.72 -28.35
N LYS A 644 13.44 29.38 -27.19
CA LYS A 644 14.29 28.87 -26.10
C LYS A 644 13.80 27.50 -25.62
N ALA A 645 12.49 27.34 -25.40
CA ALA A 645 11.89 26.06 -25.03
C ALA A 645 12.06 25.00 -26.12
N HIS A 646 11.92 25.36 -27.40
CA HIS A 646 12.14 24.47 -28.54
C HIS A 646 13.60 23.98 -28.61
N ARG A 647 14.57 24.91 -28.52
CA ARG A 647 16.02 24.63 -28.57
C ARG A 647 16.52 23.84 -27.36
N SER A 648 15.76 23.78 -26.27
CA SER A 648 16.10 22.93 -25.13
C SER A 648 16.15 21.43 -25.50
N LYS A 649 15.51 21.03 -26.63
CA LYS A 649 15.43 19.66 -27.13
C LYS A 649 16.29 19.41 -28.37
N ARG A 650 16.97 18.26 -28.40
CA ARG A 650 17.83 17.83 -29.52
C ARG A 650 17.05 17.31 -30.74
N GLN A 651 15.84 16.74 -30.56
CA GLN A 651 14.95 16.29 -31.68
C GLN A 651 13.60 17.03 -31.65
N ALA A 652 13.62 18.35 -31.57
CA ALA A 652 12.38 19.13 -31.55
C ALA A 652 11.56 19.01 -32.86
N GLN A 653 12.20 18.66 -33.97
CA GLN A 653 11.57 18.48 -35.29
C GLN A 653 10.65 17.25 -35.36
N ASP A 654 10.98 16.15 -34.67
CA ASP A 654 10.19 14.90 -34.71
C ASP A 654 8.97 14.92 -33.78
N ARG A 655 8.95 15.84 -32.81
CA ARG A 655 7.89 15.96 -31.80
C ARG A 655 7.53 17.43 -31.57
N PRO A 656 6.61 17.99 -32.37
CA PRO A 656 6.27 19.40 -32.30
C PRO A 656 5.66 19.76 -30.94
N MET A 657 5.84 21.00 -30.52
CA MET A 657 5.26 21.49 -29.27
C MET A 657 3.74 21.58 -29.36
N SER A 658 3.08 21.40 -28.22
CA SER A 658 1.62 21.50 -28.10
C SER A 658 1.21 22.85 -27.50
N LEU A 659 -0.01 23.28 -27.79
CA LEU A 659 -0.61 24.52 -27.29
C LEU A 659 -1.61 24.21 -26.18
N TRP A 660 -1.50 24.87 -25.04
CA TRP A 660 -2.40 24.64 -23.91
C TRP A 660 -3.17 25.92 -23.59
N ILE A 661 -4.46 25.74 -23.33
CA ILE A 661 -5.43 26.79 -22.97
C ILE A 661 -6.08 26.41 -21.63
N SER A 662 -6.63 27.39 -20.91
CA SER A 662 -7.27 27.16 -19.61
C SER A 662 -8.76 26.83 -19.75
N SER A 663 -9.39 27.29 -20.82
CA SER A 663 -10.81 27.10 -21.09
C SER A 663 -11.11 27.20 -22.59
N LEU A 664 -12.13 26.49 -23.05
CA LEU A 664 -12.65 26.63 -24.42
C LEU A 664 -13.14 28.04 -24.73
N LYS A 665 -13.46 28.85 -23.71
CA LYS A 665 -13.78 30.28 -23.88
C LYS A 665 -12.68 31.05 -24.61
N GLN A 666 -11.42 30.64 -24.49
CA GLN A 666 -10.30 31.27 -25.21
C GLN A 666 -10.36 31.05 -26.74
N LEU A 667 -11.09 30.03 -27.19
CA LEU A 667 -11.31 29.71 -28.61
C LEU A 667 -12.67 30.17 -29.13
N GLU A 668 -13.54 30.70 -28.27
CA GLU A 668 -14.91 31.09 -28.63
C GLU A 668 -14.97 32.09 -29.81
N PRO A 669 -14.07 33.10 -29.93
CA PRO A 669 -14.02 33.97 -31.11
C PRO A 669 -13.76 33.21 -32.42
N ALA A 670 -13.06 32.08 -32.35
CA ALA A 670 -12.71 31.23 -33.49
C ALA A 670 -13.66 30.04 -33.66
N LYS A 671 -14.76 29.93 -32.89
CA LYS A 671 -15.68 28.78 -32.92
C LYS A 671 -16.19 28.47 -34.32
N HIS A 672 -16.45 29.49 -35.13
CA HIS A 672 -16.93 29.38 -36.50
C HIS A 672 -15.94 28.69 -37.46
N LEU A 673 -14.67 28.56 -37.07
CA LEU A 673 -13.62 27.87 -37.84
C LEU A 673 -13.51 26.37 -37.51
N PHE A 674 -14.28 25.88 -36.53
CA PHE A 674 -14.33 24.47 -36.17
C PHE A 674 -15.66 23.86 -36.60
N THR A 675 -15.64 22.57 -36.97
CA THR A 675 -16.88 21.85 -37.25
C THR A 675 -17.67 21.61 -35.95
N PRO A 676 -19.01 21.51 -36.00
CA PRO A 676 -19.82 21.24 -34.81
C PRO A 676 -19.37 19.98 -34.06
N LEU A 677 -19.09 18.89 -34.80
CA LEU A 677 -18.63 17.63 -34.22
C LEU A 677 -17.29 17.78 -33.49
N LEU A 678 -16.35 18.52 -34.07
CA LEU A 678 -15.05 18.77 -33.43
C LEU A 678 -15.22 19.62 -32.16
N TRP A 679 -16.07 20.65 -32.21
CA TRP A 679 -16.35 21.51 -31.07
C TRP A 679 -16.97 20.73 -29.90
N ASP A 680 -18.00 19.95 -30.17
CA ASP A 680 -18.68 19.11 -29.17
C ASP A 680 -17.71 18.06 -28.59
N PHE A 681 -16.80 17.52 -29.42
CA PHE A 681 -15.79 16.59 -28.94
C PHE A 681 -14.74 17.27 -28.06
N MET A 682 -14.32 18.49 -28.38
CA MET A 682 -13.43 19.28 -27.51
C MET A 682 -14.09 19.55 -26.15
N GLU A 683 -15.38 19.90 -26.13
CA GLU A 683 -16.14 20.16 -24.91
C GLU A 683 -16.34 18.91 -24.06
N ALA A 684 -16.61 17.76 -24.69
CA ALA A 684 -16.73 16.48 -23.98
C ALA A 684 -15.38 15.91 -23.52
N ALA A 685 -14.29 16.23 -24.24
CA ALA A 685 -12.96 15.71 -23.94
C ALA A 685 -12.22 16.49 -22.86
N TRP A 686 -12.55 17.76 -22.59
CA TRP A 686 -11.78 18.63 -21.70
C TRP A 686 -12.59 19.24 -20.56
N PRO A 687 -11.97 19.51 -19.39
CA PRO A 687 -10.56 19.30 -19.04
C PRO A 687 -10.21 17.82 -18.80
N SER A 688 -9.07 17.34 -19.33
CA SER A 688 -8.67 15.94 -19.15
C SER A 688 -7.21 15.65 -19.58
N PRO A 689 -6.71 14.41 -19.37
CA PRO A 689 -5.40 13.96 -19.84
C PRO A 689 -5.38 13.53 -21.32
N ILE A 690 -6.20 14.17 -22.15
CA ILE A 690 -6.28 13.96 -23.59
C ILE A 690 -5.75 15.21 -24.31
N SER A 691 -4.87 15.05 -25.28
CA SER A 691 -4.45 16.09 -26.22
C SER A 691 -5.09 15.80 -27.58
N LEU A 692 -5.71 16.80 -28.20
CA LEU A 692 -6.37 16.67 -29.49
C LEU A 692 -5.53 17.35 -30.57
N VAL A 693 -5.19 16.62 -31.63
CA VAL A 693 -4.52 17.16 -32.82
C VAL A 693 -5.59 17.59 -33.80
N VAL A 694 -5.69 18.90 -34.04
CA VAL A 694 -6.71 19.50 -34.90
C VAL A 694 -6.05 20.13 -36.13
N PRO A 695 -6.79 20.31 -37.25
CA PRO A 695 -6.29 21.02 -38.41
C PRO A 695 -5.79 22.42 -38.03
N ARG A 696 -4.65 22.81 -38.58
CA ARG A 696 -4.14 24.17 -38.43
C ARG A 696 -4.99 25.12 -39.26
N GLY A 697 -5.35 26.27 -38.70
CA GLY A 697 -6.12 27.31 -39.39
C GLY A 697 -5.97 28.67 -38.70
N GLU A 698 -6.73 29.66 -39.16
CA GLU A 698 -6.69 31.04 -38.66
C GLU A 698 -7.05 31.16 -37.16
N TRP A 699 -7.70 30.14 -36.60
CA TRP A 699 -7.99 30.06 -35.15
C TRP A 699 -6.74 30.19 -34.27
N VAL A 700 -5.57 29.83 -34.80
CA VAL A 700 -4.27 29.94 -34.11
C VAL A 700 -3.92 31.40 -33.79
N ASP A 701 -4.31 32.34 -34.66
CA ASP A 701 -3.97 33.76 -34.52
C ASP A 701 -4.78 34.43 -33.40
N PHE A 702 -6.00 33.95 -33.16
CA PHE A 702 -6.84 34.38 -32.03
C PHE A 702 -6.20 34.06 -30.66
N LEU A 703 -5.23 33.13 -30.61
CA LEU A 703 -4.48 32.77 -29.40
C LEU A 703 -3.16 33.55 -29.26
N GLY A 704 -2.90 34.53 -30.13
CA GLY A 704 -1.75 35.42 -30.04
C GLY A 704 -0.40 34.77 -30.37
N MET A 705 -0.40 33.74 -31.20
CA MET A 705 0.77 32.90 -31.46
C MET A 705 1.87 33.58 -32.31
N LYS A 706 1.52 34.56 -33.16
CA LYS A 706 2.46 35.38 -33.97
C LYS A 706 3.64 34.54 -34.53
N ASP A 707 4.88 35.00 -34.36
CA ASP A 707 6.09 34.32 -34.85
C ASP A 707 6.41 33.01 -34.13
N SER A 708 5.79 32.73 -32.97
CA SER A 708 5.94 31.46 -32.24
C SER A 708 5.35 30.30 -33.01
N ALA A 709 4.43 30.57 -33.95
CA ALA A 709 3.61 29.57 -34.62
C ALA A 709 4.44 28.55 -35.43
N LYS A 710 5.67 28.91 -35.85
CA LYS A 710 6.61 28.02 -36.56
C LYS A 710 7.18 26.90 -35.69
N TYR A 711 7.13 27.02 -34.36
CA TYR A 711 7.63 26.02 -33.42
C TYR A 711 6.52 25.16 -32.78
N VAL A 712 5.25 25.44 -33.09
CA VAL A 712 4.07 24.83 -32.46
C VAL A 712 3.28 24.04 -33.50
N GLY A 713 3.09 22.74 -33.26
CA GLY A 713 2.48 21.84 -34.23
C GLY A 713 3.32 21.63 -35.50
N THR A 714 2.65 21.16 -36.55
CA THR A 714 3.17 21.04 -37.91
C THR A 714 2.53 22.12 -38.80
N PRO A 715 2.95 22.24 -40.07
CA PRO A 715 2.26 23.10 -41.03
C PRO A 715 0.77 22.72 -41.24
N GLN A 716 0.40 21.45 -40.98
CA GLN A 716 -0.94 20.92 -41.26
C GLN A 716 -1.83 20.83 -40.01
N SER A 717 -1.26 20.70 -38.81
CA SER A 717 -2.02 20.40 -37.60
C SER A 717 -1.34 20.90 -36.31
N VAL A 718 -2.15 21.19 -35.29
CA VAL A 718 -1.68 21.63 -33.97
C VAL A 718 -2.31 20.77 -32.88
N ALA A 719 -1.49 20.32 -31.93
CA ALA A 719 -1.96 19.63 -30.74
C ALA A 719 -2.40 20.65 -29.68
N ILE A 720 -3.65 20.58 -29.24
CA ILE A 720 -4.20 21.44 -28.19
C ILE A 720 -4.68 20.62 -26.98
N ARG A 721 -4.66 21.23 -25.78
CA ARG A 721 -5.09 20.58 -24.52
C ARG A 721 -5.58 21.59 -23.48
N ILE A 722 -6.59 21.20 -22.70
CA ILE A 722 -6.90 21.78 -21.38
C ILE A 722 -6.57 20.75 -20.29
N PRO A 723 -5.51 20.96 -19.49
CA PRO A 723 -5.11 20.00 -18.46
C PRO A 723 -6.10 19.99 -17.29
N ASP A 724 -6.31 18.81 -16.68
CA ASP A 724 -7.11 18.68 -15.45
C ASP A 724 -6.26 18.97 -14.19
N CYS A 725 -5.62 20.15 -14.18
CA CYS A 725 -4.73 20.57 -13.11
C CYS A 725 -5.01 22.03 -12.74
N SER A 726 -5.69 22.23 -11.60
CA SER A 726 -6.17 23.54 -11.15
C SER A 726 -5.07 24.61 -11.09
N VAL A 727 -3.88 24.27 -10.57
CA VAL A 727 -2.74 25.18 -10.48
C VAL A 727 -2.27 25.61 -11.88
N THR A 728 -2.20 24.67 -12.83
CA THR A 728 -1.73 24.92 -14.18
C THR A 728 -2.77 25.66 -15.01
N THR A 729 -4.04 25.30 -14.91
CA THR A 729 -5.14 26.02 -15.54
C THR A 729 -5.18 27.47 -15.03
N HIS A 730 -5.05 27.69 -13.72
CA HIS A 730 -4.98 29.03 -13.14
C HIS A 730 -3.74 29.82 -13.59
N LEU A 731 -2.60 29.16 -13.74
CA LEU A 731 -1.41 29.79 -14.30
C LEU A 731 -1.65 30.23 -15.76
N ILE A 732 -2.32 29.40 -16.57
CA ILE A 732 -2.69 29.74 -17.96
C ILE A 732 -3.69 30.91 -17.98
N ASP A 733 -4.65 30.99 -17.04
CA ASP A 733 -5.54 32.15 -16.92
C ASP A 733 -4.78 33.45 -16.66
N LEU A 734 -3.72 33.39 -15.86
CA LEU A 734 -2.87 34.55 -15.60
C LEU A 734 -2.00 34.90 -16.81
N VAL A 735 -1.39 33.91 -17.48
CA VAL A 735 -0.39 34.18 -18.53
C VAL A 735 -1.03 34.43 -19.91
N GLY A 736 -2.17 33.80 -20.18
CA GLY A 736 -2.66 33.53 -21.53
C GLY A 736 -2.21 32.14 -22.02
N PRO A 737 -2.58 31.73 -23.25
CA PRO A 737 -2.19 30.45 -23.82
C PRO A 737 -0.69 30.18 -23.69
N ILE A 738 -0.31 28.94 -23.42
CA ILE A 738 1.09 28.53 -23.24
C ILE A 738 1.48 27.45 -24.24
N VAL A 739 2.74 27.47 -24.65
CA VAL A 739 3.34 26.41 -25.46
C VAL A 739 4.05 25.44 -24.54
N VAL A 740 3.83 24.15 -24.78
CA VAL A 740 4.21 23.07 -23.88
C VAL A 740 5.02 22.01 -24.59
N THR A 741 6.11 21.61 -23.94
CA THR A 741 6.95 20.49 -24.32
C THR A 741 7.30 19.65 -23.08
N SER A 742 7.60 18.36 -23.25
CA SER A 742 7.99 17.53 -22.09
C SER A 742 9.30 18.03 -21.46
N ALA A 743 9.40 18.00 -20.12
CA ALA A 743 10.52 18.60 -19.37
C ALA A 743 11.75 17.68 -19.24
N ASN A 744 12.04 16.91 -20.28
CA ASN A 744 13.13 15.93 -20.38
C ASN A 744 13.90 16.10 -21.69
N PRO A 745 15.22 15.85 -21.69
CA PRO A 745 15.99 15.61 -22.90
C PRO A 745 15.34 14.50 -23.73
N THR A 746 15.44 14.63 -25.04
CA THR A 746 14.86 13.67 -25.97
C THR A 746 15.40 12.26 -25.72
N GLY A 747 14.50 11.27 -25.62
CA GLY A 747 14.83 9.86 -25.43
C GLY A 747 14.88 9.41 -23.96
N GLU A 748 14.88 10.35 -23.02
CA GLU A 748 14.86 10.02 -21.60
C GLU A 748 13.44 9.85 -21.03
N ALA A 749 13.32 9.25 -19.85
CA ALA A 749 12.06 9.16 -19.12
C ALA A 749 11.43 10.54 -18.83
N ASP A 750 10.09 10.60 -18.82
CA ASP A 750 9.34 11.80 -18.48
C ASP A 750 9.61 12.26 -17.04
N THR A 751 9.54 13.58 -16.82
CA THR A 751 9.69 14.18 -15.49
C THR A 751 8.39 14.07 -14.70
N THR A 752 8.43 13.40 -13.55
CA THR A 752 7.29 13.21 -12.63
C THR A 752 7.47 13.95 -11.32
N HIS A 753 8.50 14.79 -11.19
CA HIS A 753 8.74 15.60 -9.99
C HIS A 753 9.48 16.89 -10.37
N HIS A 754 9.22 17.99 -9.67
CA HIS A 754 9.86 19.29 -9.92
C HIS A 754 11.40 19.23 -9.88
N ASN A 755 11.97 18.44 -8.97
CA ASN A 755 13.43 18.21 -8.92
C ASN A 755 13.99 17.52 -10.16
N GLN A 756 13.22 16.65 -10.82
CA GLN A 756 13.66 16.01 -12.06
C GLN A 756 13.73 17.02 -13.20
N VAL A 757 12.87 18.05 -13.20
CA VAL A 757 12.90 19.11 -14.20
C VAL A 757 14.23 19.86 -14.13
N TYR A 758 14.63 20.30 -12.95
CA TYR A 758 15.91 20.99 -12.78
C TYR A 758 17.10 20.05 -13.02
N ALA A 759 17.07 18.82 -12.49
CA ALA A 759 18.16 17.86 -12.69
C ALA A 759 18.42 17.55 -14.18
N LYS A 760 17.36 17.56 -15.01
CA LYS A 760 17.45 17.26 -16.44
C LYS A 760 17.70 18.47 -17.33
N LEU A 761 17.10 19.61 -17.01
CA LEU A 761 17.18 20.82 -17.84
C LEU A 761 18.26 21.80 -17.36
N GLY A 762 18.67 21.72 -16.10
CA GLY A 762 19.67 22.60 -15.50
C GLY A 762 19.34 24.08 -15.71
N ASP A 763 20.32 24.82 -16.20
CA ASP A 763 20.20 26.27 -16.46
C ASP A 763 19.33 26.63 -17.69
N LYS A 764 18.75 25.63 -18.38
CA LYS A 764 17.82 25.85 -19.50
C LYS A 764 16.41 26.19 -19.04
N VAL A 765 16.12 26.14 -17.73
CA VAL A 765 14.83 26.52 -17.16
C VAL A 765 15.02 27.68 -16.17
N ASP A 766 14.16 28.69 -16.25
CA ASP A 766 14.29 29.92 -15.44
C ASP A 766 13.62 29.76 -14.07
N ALA A 767 12.57 28.95 -13.98
CA ALA A 767 11.92 28.62 -12.72
C ALA A 767 11.17 27.29 -12.77
N VAL A 768 10.91 26.69 -11.61
CA VAL A 768 10.08 25.49 -11.47
C VAL A 768 9.00 25.72 -10.41
N LEU A 769 7.75 25.55 -10.80
CA LEU A 769 6.61 25.52 -9.89
C LEU A 769 6.53 24.15 -9.22
N CYS A 770 6.79 24.09 -7.93
CA CYS A 770 7.01 22.88 -7.15
C CYS A 770 5.71 22.40 -6.50
N ASP A 771 5.13 21.32 -7.02
CA ASP A 771 3.92 20.67 -6.47
C ASP A 771 4.18 19.21 -6.05
N GLY A 772 5.42 18.90 -5.66
CA GLY A 772 5.80 17.52 -5.35
C GLY A 772 5.77 16.62 -6.59
N PRO A 773 5.43 15.32 -6.43
CA PRO A 773 5.35 14.40 -7.55
C PRO A 773 4.03 14.52 -8.33
N SER A 774 4.09 14.37 -9.65
CA SER A 774 2.91 14.34 -10.53
C SER A 774 1.99 13.17 -10.18
N PRO A 775 0.65 13.33 -10.26
CA PRO A 775 -0.31 12.31 -9.85
C PRO A 775 -0.20 10.98 -10.61
N GLU A 776 0.40 10.99 -11.81
CA GLU A 776 0.58 9.83 -12.66
C GLU A 776 2.01 9.80 -13.23
N ASN A 777 2.42 8.65 -13.76
CA ASN A 777 3.77 8.48 -14.36
C ASN A 777 3.73 8.25 -15.89
N ILE A 778 2.57 8.47 -16.51
CA ILE A 778 2.32 8.27 -17.93
C ILE A 778 1.82 9.59 -18.51
N ALA A 779 2.34 9.98 -19.67
CA ALA A 779 1.92 11.18 -20.39
C ALA A 779 0.45 11.10 -20.89
N SER A 780 -0.06 12.22 -21.42
CA SER A 780 -1.40 12.30 -22.00
C SER A 780 -1.59 11.42 -23.24
N THR A 781 -2.83 10.99 -23.47
CA THR A 781 -3.26 10.34 -24.71
C THR A 781 -3.37 11.39 -25.81
N VAL A 782 -2.79 11.14 -26.99
CA VAL A 782 -2.78 12.07 -28.13
C VAL A 782 -3.64 11.49 -29.25
N VAL A 783 -4.74 12.18 -29.55
CA VAL A 783 -5.78 11.77 -30.50
C VAL A 783 -5.67 12.62 -31.74
N ASP A 784 -5.72 11.99 -32.91
CA ASP A 784 -5.79 12.67 -34.20
C ASP A 784 -7.25 12.94 -34.57
N CYS A 785 -7.62 14.22 -34.60
CA CYS A 785 -8.94 14.72 -34.94
C CYS A 785 -8.98 15.42 -36.30
N THR A 786 -7.90 15.36 -37.10
CA THR A 786 -7.83 16.04 -38.40
C THR A 786 -8.87 15.57 -39.41
N LYS A 787 -9.39 14.34 -39.23
CA LYS A 787 -10.40 13.72 -40.11
C LYS A 787 -11.70 13.39 -39.38
N ILE A 788 -11.99 14.07 -38.26
CA ILE A 788 -13.12 13.74 -37.39
C ILE A 788 -14.46 13.78 -38.13
N ASP A 789 -14.64 14.70 -39.08
CA ASP A 789 -15.87 14.85 -39.87
C ASP A 789 -16.10 13.70 -40.87
N SER A 790 -15.03 13.00 -41.28
CA SER A 790 -15.14 11.80 -42.11
C SER A 790 -15.55 10.55 -41.30
N GLY A 791 -15.90 10.73 -40.03
CA GLY A 791 -16.23 9.63 -39.12
C GLY A 791 -15.00 8.82 -38.70
N ASN A 792 -13.81 9.41 -38.69
CA ASN A 792 -12.58 8.72 -38.28
C ASN A 792 -11.74 9.55 -37.30
N ILE A 793 -11.26 8.90 -36.23
CA ILE A 793 -10.25 9.44 -35.31
C ILE A 793 -9.04 8.51 -35.22
N GLY A 794 -7.84 9.09 -35.21
CA GLY A 794 -6.58 8.37 -35.08
C GLY A 794 -5.97 8.51 -33.68
N PHE A 795 -4.84 7.84 -33.44
CA PHE A 795 -4.10 7.95 -32.18
C PHE A 795 -2.60 7.98 -32.47
N PHE A 796 -1.94 9.09 -32.14
CA PHE A 796 -0.48 9.19 -32.18
C PHE A 796 0.18 8.56 -30.94
N ARG A 797 -0.49 8.62 -29.79
CA ARG A 797 -0.02 8.01 -28.54
C ARG A 797 -1.19 7.62 -27.65
N VAL A 798 -1.12 6.42 -27.06
CA VAL A 798 -2.00 6.04 -25.94
C VAL A 798 -1.27 6.32 -24.64
N GLY A 799 -1.81 7.24 -23.85
CA GLY A 799 -1.29 7.63 -22.55
C GLY A 799 -2.20 7.18 -21.43
N LEU A 800 -2.42 8.07 -20.46
CA LEU A 800 -3.24 7.79 -19.27
C LEU A 800 -4.68 7.35 -19.60
N VAL A 801 -5.28 7.87 -20.69
CA VAL A 801 -6.65 7.52 -21.10
C VAL A 801 -6.63 6.42 -22.17
N PRO A 802 -7.21 5.24 -21.92
CA PRO A 802 -7.24 4.14 -22.90
C PRO A 802 -8.02 4.49 -24.17
N LYS A 803 -7.61 3.91 -25.32
CA LYS A 803 -8.30 4.08 -26.63
C LYS A 803 -9.81 3.83 -26.55
N SER A 804 -10.24 2.82 -25.79
CA SER A 804 -11.64 2.45 -25.66
C SER A 804 -12.50 3.54 -25.03
N GLN A 805 -11.95 4.26 -24.03
CA GLN A 805 -12.65 5.34 -23.36
C GLN A 805 -12.81 6.55 -24.28
N VAL A 806 -11.75 6.92 -25.02
CA VAL A 806 -11.81 8.01 -26.01
C VAL A 806 -12.81 7.70 -27.13
N LYS A 807 -12.74 6.49 -27.70
CA LYS A 807 -13.68 6.06 -28.75
C LYS A 807 -15.13 6.06 -28.26
N PHE A 808 -15.36 5.67 -27.00
CA PHE A 808 -16.70 5.69 -26.42
C PHE A 808 -17.28 7.11 -26.36
N THR A 809 -16.50 8.10 -25.90
CA THR A 809 -16.91 9.51 -25.89
C THR A 809 -17.22 10.02 -27.30
N TRP A 810 -16.36 9.70 -28.28
CA TRP A 810 -16.55 10.11 -29.66
C TRP A 810 -17.80 9.47 -30.32
N ILE A 811 -18.03 8.17 -30.11
CA ILE A 811 -19.21 7.45 -30.64
C ILE A 811 -20.52 8.04 -30.10
N LEU A 812 -20.53 8.47 -28.83
CA LEU A 812 -21.72 9.10 -28.23
C LEU A 812 -22.12 10.41 -28.92
N LEU A 813 -21.17 11.11 -29.54
CA LEU A 813 -21.45 12.35 -30.28
C LEU A 813 -21.89 12.08 -31.72
N LEU A 814 -21.40 11.02 -32.36
CA LEU A 814 -21.84 10.62 -33.71
C LEU A 814 -23.28 10.09 -33.74
N PHE A 815 -23.71 9.45 -32.67
CA PHE A 815 -25.07 8.96 -32.51
C PHE A 815 -25.71 9.68 -31.33
N PRO A 816 -26.16 10.95 -31.50
CA PRO A 816 -26.97 11.58 -30.48
C PRO A 816 -28.19 10.68 -30.28
N PHE A 817 -28.26 10.04 -29.12
CA PHE A 817 -29.45 9.28 -28.75
C PHE A 817 -30.61 10.27 -28.81
N SER A 818 -31.42 10.17 -29.87
CA SER A 818 -32.74 10.79 -29.93
C SER A 818 -33.51 10.19 -28.78
N THR A 819 -33.58 10.93 -27.68
CA THR A 819 -34.56 10.67 -26.62
C THR A 819 -35.91 11.12 -27.16
N LYS A 820 -36.55 10.22 -27.91
CA LYS A 820 -38.00 10.11 -27.98
C LYS A 820 -38.39 8.72 -27.54
#